data_AF-A0A559M832-F1
#
_entry.id   AF-A0A559M832-F1
#
_cell.length_a   1.000
_cell.length_b   1.000
_cell.length_c   1.000
_cell.angle_alpha   90.00
_cell.angle_beta   90.00
_cell.angle_gamma   90.00
#
_symmetry.space_group_name_H-M   'P 1'
#
loop_
_entity.id
_entity.type
_entity.pdbx_description
1 polymer ?
#
loop_
_entity_poly.entity_id
_entity_poly.type
_entity_poly.pdbx_seq_one_letter_code
_entity_poly.pdbx_strand_id
1 'polypeptide(L)'
;MPEIIITVATVGASPRHINPQSLKYLPYAFVQAMPCLNTALKTSQDWVETRNGSFVISESTKISLSSEFIQNIGAPCTTEGNRHLVQENGLIENAGDIYYHHHDKPPGRLLSRELLARITSKKLINKLVLHLTSQGWAGDSCGNLVWEHEGPMETYIPPQLIGLLKSADERVVEGFLASGWRIAGPGYVLSTSGASPWLPITPKTIVEESAAAVSEGATIIHLHTRKILHESSWELPWSTLPLVLGTQANQIVPTDYDVIVPELRAIEPLAIINLSTSARGDNDSESSIRRAHLKEYGPDGAPEICSMCPGEVLFTTGTGYQNSPKFLQQQLAHCQRYNIRPEIEVFNRTILRETLSSFKPRLAKCGMPCIVMLVAGVDQQRRAEKDELEDDSLIPISRRKDIFSLLYTGTNAGRNQALEMTVADLAPIVKGIRRNLPHAKISTLLAGPMQQLLAPVAFRLGLDGVRVGLEDGLSVFNPVIPGGVGKGSSAEQVRHLREELQALGYHVLSLKDTRRVLCMPTSAESLFLAAMDVTSHLTTSNAVSGDITAAMSDALRPLHPAFESREKWLLEQMASQSWDDNTKITLKVREIIKNAGLYVRYFFEERDRYPPEGASKFGNIHDIYDIQSLNYVYELLQKAGQDAKIIQQGLQDIATSCGISRHSLLTHAHQRKSFNLRFLEYLVSLSCSFSPDYTEVSNTSMRERVGYNSFLAGIFKAIDYEYKSLRSVSEAEAKSNQLLAFHVCQSEGYITLKDLRSQISLNDWIMLPNSGMTNYPEGKRLSQRLGAIYLSHLKRMIPYYADSLRLLGLIHPGLDEDGDPIIESSLLYNRFLLGTSRHTSIVGYPSRLLYEAILLPQLVKQPDRLLYDAEGLIVRKDGLPLYDDRTIARRIDACAIEGLPPLRFLAYSSGIATVQQMDNAMRDDMEALGYSHAEQSQLFNRNVVVSFGSAADINLDLAGTPTVDITAYNDIRCMAGTTTPDYLMHDTRRHRQAGTTRAGDIRYSDSRWKLICGPAGKTVLRRTGVYLRGEPFRHHDGHLIRRYLEGAPEPVAVLVEKLHCTTVAPRFDFTLRELATA
;
A
#
# COMPACT_ATOMS: atom_id res chain seq x y z
N MET A 1 10.37 13.87 -18.06
CA MET A 1 9.66 14.86 -17.23
C MET A 1 10.44 14.98 -15.92
N PRO A 2 10.63 16.19 -15.35
CA PRO A 2 11.29 16.32 -14.05
C PRO A 2 10.46 15.63 -12.97
N GLU A 3 11.13 14.99 -12.02
CA GLU A 3 10.52 14.24 -10.92
C GLU A 3 10.55 15.07 -9.62
N ILE A 4 9.52 14.96 -8.78
CA ILE A 4 9.46 15.68 -7.52
C ILE A 4 8.78 14.89 -6.39
N ILE A 5 9.33 15.02 -5.18
CA ILE A 5 8.82 14.42 -3.94
C ILE A 5 7.95 15.46 -3.21
N ILE A 6 6.82 15.01 -2.67
CA ILE A 6 6.02 15.80 -1.72
C ILE A 6 6.19 15.23 -0.31
N THR A 7 6.64 16.08 0.62
CA THR A 7 6.64 15.84 2.06
C THR A 7 5.43 16.54 2.68
N VAL A 8 4.68 15.85 3.54
CA VAL A 8 3.61 16.46 4.33
C VAL A 8 4.05 16.64 5.79
N ALA A 9 3.77 17.80 6.39
CA ALA A 9 4.04 18.11 7.79
C ALA A 9 2.73 18.46 8.54
N THR A 10 2.08 17.43 9.10
CA THR A 10 0.67 17.50 9.52
C THR A 10 0.43 18.20 10.87
N VAL A 11 1.42 18.24 11.75
CA VAL A 11 1.24 18.67 13.17
C VAL A 11 2.06 19.91 13.51
N GLY A 12 3.37 19.85 13.31
CA GLY A 12 4.29 20.92 13.67
C GLY A 12 4.34 21.32 15.14
N ALA A 13 5.08 22.41 15.40
CA ALA A 13 5.36 22.86 16.76
C ALA A 13 4.61 24.15 17.19
N SER A 14 4.29 25.03 16.25
CA SER A 14 3.69 26.35 16.54
C SER A 14 2.17 26.44 16.44
N PRO A 15 1.50 25.83 15.44
CA PRO A 15 0.06 26.02 15.31
C PRO A 15 -0.68 25.33 16.45
N ARG A 16 -1.93 25.72 16.70
CA ARG A 16 -2.76 25.10 17.74
C ARG A 16 -4.13 24.66 17.21
N HIS A 17 -4.63 23.58 17.77
CA HIS A 17 -5.95 23.07 17.52
C HIS A 17 -6.99 23.94 18.23
N ILE A 18 -8.07 24.27 17.54
CA ILE A 18 -9.28 24.82 18.13
C ILE A 18 -10.40 23.84 17.85
N ASN A 19 -10.98 23.27 18.90
CA ASN A 19 -12.21 22.48 18.75
C ASN A 19 -13.33 23.42 18.25
N PRO A 20 -13.96 23.17 17.10
CA PRO A 20 -15.10 23.95 16.62
C PRO A 20 -16.20 24.10 17.67
N GLN A 21 -16.53 23.02 18.37
CA GLN A 21 -17.67 22.93 19.29
C GLN A 21 -17.30 23.28 20.74
N SER A 22 -16.27 24.10 20.95
CA SER A 22 -15.93 24.67 22.26
C SER A 22 -16.36 26.13 22.39
N LEU A 23 -16.43 26.65 23.61
CA LEU A 23 -16.70 28.06 23.85
C LEU A 23 -15.66 28.97 23.19
N LYS A 24 -16.13 30.05 22.55
CA LYS A 24 -15.27 31.05 21.89
C LYS A 24 -15.33 32.42 22.55
N TYR A 25 -16.33 32.66 23.39
CA TYR A 25 -16.55 33.92 24.10
C TYR A 25 -17.04 33.64 25.52
N LEU A 26 -16.54 34.40 26.49
CA LEU A 26 -16.96 34.35 27.90
C LEU A 26 -17.30 35.77 28.38
N PRO A 27 -18.51 36.01 28.91
CA PRO A 27 -18.91 37.33 29.40
C PRO A 27 -18.07 37.75 30.61
N TYR A 28 -17.59 38.99 30.63
CA TYR A 28 -16.70 39.47 31.69
C TYR A 28 -17.36 39.39 33.07
N ALA A 29 -18.63 39.78 33.18
CA ALA A 29 -19.38 39.73 34.43
C ALA A 29 -19.47 38.30 35.02
N PHE A 30 -19.63 37.30 34.16
CA PHE A 30 -19.74 35.90 34.58
C PHE A 30 -18.38 35.36 35.04
N VAL A 31 -17.31 35.69 34.31
CA VAL A 31 -15.94 35.31 34.70
C VAL A 31 -15.52 35.97 36.01
N GLN A 32 -15.90 37.22 36.26
CA GLN A 32 -15.56 37.92 37.52
C GLN A 32 -16.19 37.28 38.75
N ALA A 33 -17.39 36.70 38.62
CA ALA A 33 -18.03 35.95 39.71
C ALA A 33 -17.37 34.60 39.99
N MET A 34 -16.38 34.19 39.18
CA MET A 34 -15.56 32.99 39.39
C MET A 34 -14.06 33.38 39.49
N PRO A 35 -13.56 33.83 40.66
CA PRO A 35 -12.20 34.36 40.80
C PRO A 35 -11.08 33.41 40.33
N CYS A 36 -11.25 32.11 40.57
CA CYS A 36 -10.28 31.10 40.14
C CYS A 36 -10.23 30.99 38.61
N LEU A 37 -11.39 31.04 37.93
CA LEU A 37 -11.46 31.02 36.47
C LEU A 37 -10.85 32.29 35.88
N ASN A 38 -11.15 33.46 36.46
CA ASN A 38 -10.57 34.73 36.04
C ASN A 38 -9.03 34.72 36.10
N THR A 39 -8.46 34.11 37.16
CA THR A 39 -7.01 33.95 37.30
C THR A 39 -6.43 33.00 36.25
N ALA A 40 -7.13 31.90 35.96
CA ALA A 40 -6.73 30.96 34.92
C ALA A 40 -6.75 31.58 33.51
N LEU A 41 -7.77 32.38 33.19
CA LEU A 41 -7.87 33.07 31.89
C LEU A 41 -6.79 34.14 31.72
N LYS A 42 -6.45 34.90 32.76
CA LYS A 42 -5.38 35.91 32.71
C LYS A 42 -3.99 35.33 32.52
N THR A 43 -3.78 34.07 32.90
CA THR A 43 -2.51 33.36 32.70
C THR A 43 -2.50 32.52 31.42
N SER A 44 -3.66 32.37 30.76
CA SER A 44 -3.77 31.71 29.46
C SER A 44 -3.12 32.54 28.36
N GLN A 45 -2.42 31.86 27.44
CA GLN A 45 -1.90 32.48 26.23
C GLN A 45 -2.92 32.49 25.08
N ASP A 46 -4.03 31.76 25.22
CA ASP A 46 -5.01 31.54 24.15
C ASP A 46 -6.23 32.45 24.26
N TRP A 47 -6.60 32.85 25.47
CA TRP A 47 -7.75 33.72 25.73
C TRP A 47 -7.30 35.17 25.92
N VAL A 48 -8.01 36.09 25.28
CA VAL A 48 -7.67 37.53 25.28
C VAL A 48 -8.88 38.36 25.69
N GLU A 49 -8.64 39.40 26.48
CA GLU A 49 -9.70 40.35 26.84
C GLU A 49 -10.20 41.09 25.58
N THR A 50 -11.52 41.24 25.48
CA THR A 50 -12.19 42.06 24.47
C THR A 50 -13.07 43.12 25.13
N ARG A 51 -13.15 44.27 24.46
CA ARG A 51 -14.08 45.35 24.81
C ARG A 51 -15.46 45.10 24.18
N ASN A 52 -16.44 45.93 24.54
CA ASN A 52 -17.79 45.88 23.99
C ASN A 52 -17.80 45.94 22.46
N GLY A 53 -18.78 45.26 21.86
CA GLY A 53 -19.03 45.34 20.42
C GLY A 53 -18.59 44.11 19.62
N SER A 54 -18.24 43.00 20.27
CA SER A 54 -18.03 41.72 19.59
C SER A 54 -19.35 41.21 19.04
N PHE A 55 -19.34 40.54 17.89
CA PHE A 55 -20.49 39.79 17.43
C PHE A 55 -20.32 38.36 17.91
N VAL A 56 -21.33 37.80 18.55
CA VAL A 56 -21.31 36.45 19.11
C VAL A 56 -22.52 35.68 18.63
N ILE A 57 -22.29 34.40 18.35
CA ILE A 57 -23.29 33.35 18.34
C ILE A 57 -22.85 32.34 19.39
N SER A 58 -23.76 32.01 20.31
CA SER A 58 -23.57 30.92 21.26
C SER A 58 -24.91 30.22 21.46
N GLU A 59 -24.98 28.95 21.07
CA GLU A 59 -26.12 28.06 21.33
C GLU A 59 -25.99 27.31 22.67
N SER A 60 -24.79 27.31 23.29
CA SER A 60 -24.58 26.64 24.57
C SER A 60 -24.91 27.51 25.78
N THR A 61 -24.91 28.84 25.64
CA THR A 61 -25.14 29.75 26.76
C THR A 61 -26.62 29.74 27.16
N LYS A 62 -26.92 29.19 28.35
CA LYS A 62 -28.26 29.12 28.94
C LYS A 62 -28.16 29.14 30.46
N ILE A 63 -28.82 30.10 31.11
CA ILE A 63 -28.95 30.15 32.58
C ILE A 63 -30.23 30.85 33.00
N SER A 64 -30.82 30.41 34.11
CA SER A 64 -31.98 31.09 34.70
C SER A 64 -31.57 32.37 35.43
N LEU A 65 -32.35 33.45 35.27
CA LEU A 65 -32.25 34.67 36.08
C LEU A 65 -32.51 34.40 37.57
N SER A 66 -33.25 33.35 37.90
CA SER A 66 -33.48 32.94 39.29
C SER A 66 -32.36 32.07 39.87
N SER A 67 -31.32 31.73 39.07
CA SER A 67 -30.20 30.94 39.57
C SER A 67 -29.40 31.70 40.62
N GLU A 68 -28.90 30.95 41.62
CA GLU A 68 -28.05 31.50 42.68
C GLU A 68 -26.80 32.20 42.10
N PHE A 69 -26.24 31.66 41.02
CA PHE A 69 -25.10 32.27 40.33
C PHE A 69 -25.39 33.67 39.80
N ILE A 70 -26.52 33.87 39.12
CA ILE A 70 -26.93 35.18 38.59
C ILE A 70 -27.27 36.16 39.74
N GLN A 71 -27.93 35.67 40.80
CA GLN A 71 -28.24 36.47 41.98
C GLN A 71 -26.99 36.99 42.70
N ASN A 72 -25.88 36.25 42.65
CA ASN A 72 -24.60 36.64 43.24
C ASN A 72 -23.79 37.63 42.37
N ILE A 73 -24.09 37.75 41.06
CA ILE A 73 -23.46 38.73 40.16
C ILE A 73 -24.11 40.12 40.29
N GLY A 74 -25.44 40.16 40.41
CA GLY A 74 -26.19 41.41 40.53
C GLY A 74 -26.13 42.01 41.94
N ALA A 75 -26.09 43.33 42.06
CA ALA A 75 -26.46 44.00 43.32
C ALA A 75 -27.88 43.55 43.75
N PRO A 76 -28.19 43.49 45.06
CA PRO A 76 -29.13 42.53 45.64
C PRO A 76 -30.49 42.55 44.95
N CYS A 77 -30.87 41.45 44.30
CA CYS A 77 -32.23 41.08 43.87
C CYS A 77 -33.18 42.23 43.46
N THR A 78 -32.76 43.12 42.56
CA THR A 78 -33.66 44.10 41.92
C THR A 78 -33.85 43.80 40.44
N THR A 79 -35.08 43.93 39.95
CA THR A 79 -35.44 43.77 38.52
C THR A 79 -34.59 44.67 37.60
N GLU A 80 -34.12 45.81 38.14
CA GLU A 80 -33.28 46.78 37.43
C GLU A 80 -31.83 46.30 37.28
N GLY A 81 -31.26 45.65 38.31
CA GLY A 81 -29.93 45.02 38.25
C GLY A 81 -29.86 43.86 37.25
N ASN A 82 -30.89 43.01 37.20
CA ASN A 82 -30.98 41.93 36.21
C ASN A 82 -31.09 42.48 34.79
N ARG A 83 -31.90 43.53 34.58
CA ARG A 83 -32.04 44.19 33.28
C ARG A 83 -30.71 44.79 32.81
N HIS A 84 -29.95 45.42 33.72
CA HIS A 84 -28.64 45.97 33.43
C HIS A 84 -27.64 44.88 33.01
N LEU A 85 -27.57 43.78 33.77
CA LEU A 85 -26.71 42.63 33.45
C LEU A 85 -27.00 42.06 32.06
N VAL A 86 -28.27 41.86 31.73
CA VAL A 86 -28.72 41.34 30.43
C VAL A 86 -28.34 42.30 29.29
N GLN A 87 -28.63 43.59 29.45
CA GLN A 87 -28.35 44.60 28.44
C GLN A 87 -26.84 44.81 28.20
N GLU A 88 -26.04 44.92 29.27
CA GLU A 88 -24.59 45.15 29.17
C GLU A 88 -23.85 44.01 28.48
N ASN A 89 -24.33 42.77 28.67
CA ASN A 89 -23.69 41.59 28.09
C ASN A 89 -24.30 41.19 26.73
N GLY A 90 -25.35 41.88 26.27
CA GLY A 90 -25.98 41.60 24.97
C GLY A 90 -26.88 40.36 24.95
N LEU A 91 -27.24 39.87 26.14
CA LEU A 91 -28.09 38.70 26.35
C LEU A 91 -29.56 39.04 26.07
N ILE A 92 -30.37 38.00 25.89
CA ILE A 92 -31.83 38.10 25.73
C ILE A 92 -32.46 37.29 26.85
N GLU A 93 -33.44 37.87 27.53
CA GLU A 93 -34.30 37.17 28.48
C GLU A 93 -35.53 36.61 27.76
N ASN A 94 -35.84 35.33 27.99
CA ASN A 94 -37.10 34.72 27.60
C ASN A 94 -37.57 33.75 28.69
N ALA A 95 -38.80 33.91 29.16
CA ALA A 95 -39.43 33.07 30.19
C ALA A 95 -38.57 32.85 31.46
N GLY A 96 -37.76 33.85 31.84
CA GLY A 96 -36.88 33.80 33.02
C GLY A 96 -35.48 33.22 32.77
N ASP A 97 -35.18 32.72 31.58
CA ASP A 97 -33.84 32.28 31.19
C ASP A 97 -33.15 33.31 30.28
N ILE A 98 -31.81 33.38 30.32
CA ILE A 98 -31.01 34.28 29.48
C ILE A 98 -30.09 33.52 28.51
N TYR A 99 -29.99 34.04 27.28
CA TYR A 99 -29.34 33.40 26.13
C TYR A 99 -28.66 34.41 25.18
N TYR A 100 -27.86 33.91 24.23
CA TYR A 100 -27.35 34.68 23.08
C TYR A 100 -28.16 34.50 21.79
N HIS A 101 -29.25 33.74 21.79
CA HIS A 101 -30.18 33.65 20.66
C HIS A 101 -31.64 33.54 21.14
N HIS A 102 -32.58 33.78 20.24
CA HIS A 102 -34.00 33.56 20.54
C HIS A 102 -34.31 32.06 20.53
N HIS A 103 -35.09 31.60 21.52
CA HIS A 103 -35.54 30.21 21.59
C HIS A 103 -36.32 29.78 20.32
N ASP A 104 -37.15 30.67 19.77
CA ASP A 104 -38.04 30.36 18.64
C ASP A 104 -37.41 30.68 17.26
N LYS A 105 -36.20 31.24 17.23
CA LYS A 105 -35.44 31.57 16.02
C LYS A 105 -33.97 31.23 16.24
N PRO A 106 -33.55 29.99 15.95
CA PRO A 106 -32.16 29.59 16.10
C PRO A 106 -31.25 30.41 15.16
N PRO A 107 -29.98 30.61 15.53
CA PRO A 107 -29.03 31.35 14.72
C PRO A 107 -28.80 30.66 13.36
N GLY A 108 -28.65 31.46 12.31
CA GLY A 108 -28.46 30.96 10.95
C GLY A 108 -27.12 30.25 10.80
N ARG A 109 -27.16 28.96 10.44
CA ARG A 109 -25.98 28.13 10.16
C ARG A 109 -25.38 28.33 8.76
N LEU A 110 -25.88 29.32 8.02
CA LEU A 110 -25.45 29.67 6.67
C LEU A 110 -25.29 31.18 6.54
N LEU A 111 -24.13 31.61 6.06
CA LEU A 111 -23.84 32.97 5.61
C LEU A 111 -23.77 32.95 4.09
N SER A 112 -24.71 33.64 3.46
CA SER A 112 -24.90 33.51 2.01
C SER A 112 -23.80 34.21 1.22
N ARG A 113 -23.54 33.71 0.02
CA ARG A 113 -22.62 34.33 -0.94
C ARG A 113 -23.00 35.78 -1.23
N GLU A 114 -24.30 36.10 -1.32
CA GLU A 114 -24.78 37.47 -1.58
C GLU A 114 -24.40 38.42 -0.45
N LEU A 115 -24.49 37.98 0.81
CA LEU A 115 -24.06 38.76 1.96
C LEU A 115 -22.55 39.01 1.91
N LEU A 116 -21.77 37.95 1.68
CA LEU A 116 -20.30 38.01 1.66
C LEU A 116 -19.77 38.80 0.46
N ALA A 117 -20.44 38.75 -0.69
CA ALA A 117 -20.06 39.47 -1.91
C ALA A 117 -20.16 40.99 -1.79
N ARG A 118 -20.88 41.52 -0.79
CA ARG A 118 -20.89 42.96 -0.47
C ARG A 118 -19.54 43.46 0.01
N ILE A 119 -18.69 42.58 0.54
CA ILE A 119 -17.34 42.91 0.99
C ILE A 119 -16.41 42.94 -0.23
N THR A 120 -16.35 44.09 -0.91
CA THR A 120 -15.55 44.27 -2.14
C THR A 120 -14.04 44.22 -1.91
N SER A 121 -13.58 44.53 -0.69
CA SER A 121 -12.17 44.45 -0.33
C SER A 121 -11.73 43.01 -0.13
N LYS A 122 -10.90 42.50 -1.06
CA LYS A 122 -10.32 41.14 -0.98
C LYS A 122 -9.58 40.89 0.33
N LYS A 123 -8.87 41.90 0.84
CA LYS A 123 -8.15 41.81 2.13
C LYS A 123 -9.12 41.63 3.30
N LEU A 124 -10.25 42.34 3.28
CA LEU A 124 -11.23 42.29 4.36
C LEU A 124 -12.03 40.98 4.35
N ILE A 125 -12.49 40.52 3.18
CA ILE A 125 -13.18 39.23 3.07
C ILE A 125 -12.26 38.08 3.47
N ASN A 126 -10.99 38.07 3.03
CA ASN A 126 -10.03 37.04 3.45
C ASN A 126 -9.84 37.03 4.96
N LYS A 127 -9.76 38.22 5.60
CA LYS A 127 -9.64 38.32 7.06
C LYS A 127 -10.86 37.75 7.77
N LEU A 128 -12.06 38.03 7.27
CA LEU A 128 -13.31 37.49 7.82
C LEU A 128 -13.40 35.97 7.64
N VAL A 129 -13.19 35.48 6.42
CA VAL A 129 -13.28 34.06 6.09
C VAL A 129 -12.25 33.26 6.87
N LEU A 130 -10.99 33.69 6.95
CA LEU A 130 -9.97 33.01 7.76
C LEU A 130 -10.32 33.01 9.25
N HIS A 131 -10.95 34.07 9.75
CA HIS A 131 -11.40 34.14 11.15
C HIS A 131 -12.56 33.19 11.44
N LEU A 132 -13.55 33.12 10.56
CA LEU A 132 -14.70 32.21 10.72
C LEU A 132 -14.29 30.75 10.53
N THR A 133 -13.51 30.46 9.47
CA THR A 133 -13.05 29.08 9.19
C THR A 133 -12.06 28.56 10.23
N SER A 134 -11.36 29.43 10.96
CA SER A 134 -10.55 29.03 12.12
C SER A 134 -11.37 28.58 13.34
N GLN A 135 -12.68 28.86 13.34
CA GLN A 135 -13.60 28.51 14.43
C GLN A 135 -14.51 27.35 14.07
N GLY A 136 -14.46 26.81 12.84
CA GLY A 136 -15.28 25.67 12.41
C GLY A 136 -16.21 25.94 11.23
N TRP A 137 -16.28 27.17 10.70
CA TRP A 137 -17.04 27.42 9.48
C TRP A 137 -16.33 26.79 8.26
N ALA A 138 -17.09 26.27 7.32
CA ALA A 138 -16.60 25.70 6.07
C ALA A 138 -17.20 26.43 4.87
N GLY A 139 -16.51 26.39 3.72
CA GLY A 139 -17.06 26.92 2.47
C GLY A 139 -17.75 25.83 1.67
N ASP A 140 -18.98 26.07 1.21
CA ASP A 140 -19.70 25.12 0.36
C ASP A 140 -19.39 25.33 -1.14
N SER A 141 -19.94 24.45 -1.99
CA SER A 141 -19.77 24.52 -3.44
C SER A 141 -20.44 25.73 -4.11
N CYS A 142 -21.35 26.41 -3.41
CA CYS A 142 -22.06 27.59 -3.89
C CYS A 142 -21.34 28.90 -3.54
N GLY A 143 -20.28 28.83 -2.72
CA GLY A 143 -19.54 29.98 -2.21
C GLY A 143 -20.18 30.63 -0.98
N ASN A 144 -21.03 29.91 -0.26
CA ASN A 144 -21.50 30.29 1.07
C ASN A 144 -20.47 29.88 2.13
N LEU A 145 -20.61 30.43 3.35
CA LEU A 145 -20.01 29.83 4.54
C LEU A 145 -21.07 29.12 5.36
N VAL A 146 -20.80 27.89 5.77
CA VAL A 146 -21.74 27.02 6.48
C VAL A 146 -21.13 26.47 7.77
N TRP A 147 -21.98 26.23 8.76
CA TRP A 147 -21.63 25.51 9.98
C TRP A 147 -22.12 24.06 9.86
N GLU A 148 -21.20 23.13 9.59
CA GLU A 148 -21.51 21.74 9.26
C GLU A 148 -21.56 20.81 10.49
N HIS A 149 -21.20 21.31 11.67
CA HIS A 149 -21.16 20.52 12.89
C HIS A 149 -22.56 20.32 13.49
N GLU A 150 -22.90 19.09 13.90
CA GLU A 150 -24.21 18.76 14.47
C GLU A 150 -24.49 19.46 15.82
N GLY A 151 -23.46 19.70 16.63
CA GLY A 151 -23.59 20.33 17.96
C GLY A 151 -23.79 21.85 17.94
N PRO A 152 -23.70 22.50 19.12
CA PRO A 152 -23.98 23.93 19.27
C PRO A 152 -22.99 24.80 18.48
N MET A 153 -23.51 25.85 17.87
CA MET A 153 -22.71 26.87 17.19
C MET A 153 -22.11 27.84 18.22
N GLU A 154 -20.79 27.96 18.19
CA GLU A 154 -20.00 28.84 19.05
C GLU A 154 -19.02 29.63 18.19
N THR A 155 -19.27 30.92 18.02
CA THR A 155 -18.43 31.77 17.17
C THR A 155 -18.46 33.21 17.65
N TYR A 156 -17.34 33.92 17.51
CA TYR A 156 -17.31 35.36 17.66
C TYR A 156 -16.61 36.07 16.49
N ILE A 157 -16.87 37.36 16.36
CA ILE A 157 -16.12 38.31 15.52
C ILE A 157 -15.67 39.47 16.41
N PRO A 158 -14.38 39.82 16.43
CA PRO A 158 -13.88 40.88 17.31
C PRO A 158 -14.36 42.27 16.87
N PRO A 159 -14.50 43.24 17.80
CA PRO A 159 -15.03 44.58 17.52
C PRO A 159 -14.28 45.31 16.41
N GLN A 160 -12.95 45.11 16.32
CA GLN A 160 -12.11 45.73 15.31
C GLN A 160 -12.44 45.23 13.90
N LEU A 161 -12.79 43.95 13.75
CA LEU A 161 -13.18 43.40 12.45
C LEU A 161 -14.59 43.87 12.07
N ILE A 162 -15.50 43.96 13.03
CA ILE A 162 -16.85 44.51 12.83
C ILE A 162 -16.78 45.98 12.41
N GLY A 163 -15.92 46.79 13.03
CA GLY A 163 -15.69 48.18 12.63
C GLY A 163 -15.23 48.30 11.18
N LEU A 164 -14.36 47.40 10.72
CA LEU A 164 -13.94 47.34 9.31
C LEU A 164 -15.08 46.92 8.37
N LEU A 165 -15.88 45.93 8.77
CA LEU A 165 -17.06 45.49 8.00
C LEU A 165 -18.10 46.60 7.88
N LYS A 166 -18.42 47.28 9.00
CA LYS A 166 -19.35 48.41 9.04
C LYS A 166 -18.88 49.55 8.15
N SER A 167 -17.58 49.86 8.17
CA SER A 167 -16.99 50.92 7.34
C SER A 167 -17.00 50.56 5.85
N ALA A 168 -16.99 49.27 5.51
CA ALA A 168 -17.03 48.82 4.13
C ALA A 168 -18.46 48.81 3.56
N ASP A 169 -19.43 48.24 4.29
CA ASP A 169 -20.86 48.28 3.97
C ASP A 169 -21.68 47.93 5.22
N GLU A 170 -22.44 48.88 5.75
CA GLU A 170 -23.26 48.69 6.96
C GLU A 170 -24.29 47.55 6.81
N ARG A 171 -24.77 47.29 5.60
CA ARG A 171 -25.72 46.19 5.32
C ARG A 171 -25.13 44.81 5.56
N VAL A 172 -23.80 44.68 5.55
CA VAL A 172 -23.13 43.44 5.93
C VAL A 172 -23.38 43.17 7.41
N VAL A 173 -23.20 44.19 8.24
CA VAL A 173 -23.40 44.11 9.69
C VAL A 173 -24.88 43.85 10.02
N GLU A 174 -25.80 44.54 9.34
CA GLU A 174 -27.24 44.26 9.44
C GLU A 174 -27.57 42.81 9.04
N GLY A 175 -26.94 42.29 8.00
CA GLY A 175 -27.11 40.90 7.56
C GLY A 175 -26.66 39.89 8.62
N PHE A 176 -25.50 40.11 9.26
CA PHE A 176 -25.07 39.29 10.39
C PHE A 176 -26.09 39.31 11.54
N LEU A 177 -26.59 40.49 11.93
CA LEU A 177 -27.61 40.61 12.98
C LEU A 177 -28.92 39.90 12.58
N ALA A 178 -29.35 40.02 11.31
CA ALA A 178 -30.52 39.34 10.78
C ALA A 178 -30.36 37.81 10.76
N SER A 179 -29.13 37.32 10.61
CA SER A 179 -28.78 35.89 10.72
C SER A 179 -28.66 35.39 12.17
N GLY A 180 -29.03 36.20 13.17
CA GLY A 180 -29.07 35.79 14.57
C GLY A 180 -27.79 36.07 15.37
N TRP A 181 -26.82 36.78 14.81
CA TRP A 181 -25.66 37.25 15.57
C TRP A 181 -26.06 38.35 16.56
N ARG A 182 -25.38 38.42 17.70
CA ARG A 182 -25.65 39.41 18.76
C ARG A 182 -24.42 40.25 19.07
N ILE A 183 -24.67 41.52 19.40
CA ILE A 183 -23.63 42.39 19.94
C ILE A 183 -23.42 42.03 21.41
N ALA A 184 -22.24 41.53 21.75
CA ALA A 184 -21.88 41.16 23.11
C ALA A 184 -21.12 42.28 23.85
N GLY A 185 -21.20 42.21 25.18
CA GLY A 185 -20.48 43.08 26.11
C GLY A 185 -18.96 42.83 26.15
N PRO A 186 -18.27 43.31 27.19
CA PRO A 186 -16.86 43.00 27.40
C PRO A 186 -16.71 41.56 27.88
N GLY A 187 -15.57 40.94 27.60
CA GLY A 187 -15.36 39.53 27.91
C GLY A 187 -13.99 39.02 27.59
N TYR A 188 -13.87 37.70 27.56
CA TYR A 188 -12.70 36.99 27.05
C TYR A 188 -13.08 36.28 25.76
N VAL A 189 -12.21 36.34 24.76
CA VAL A 189 -12.37 35.63 23.48
C VAL A 189 -11.23 34.67 23.25
N LEU A 190 -11.52 33.53 22.65
CA LEU A 190 -10.49 32.62 22.19
C LEU A 190 -9.79 33.25 20.99
N SER A 191 -8.48 33.45 21.06
CA SER A 191 -7.71 33.91 19.91
C SER A 191 -7.94 32.97 18.71
N THR A 192 -7.76 33.46 17.49
CA THR A 192 -7.77 32.62 16.27
C THR A 192 -6.42 32.65 15.55
N SER A 193 -5.48 33.45 16.08
CA SER A 193 -4.13 33.57 15.54
C SER A 193 -3.37 32.25 15.72
N GLY A 194 -2.71 31.80 14.64
CA GLY A 194 -1.95 30.55 14.65
C GLY A 194 -2.78 29.29 14.88
N ALA A 195 -4.11 29.36 14.73
CA ALA A 195 -5.00 28.26 15.07
C ALA A 195 -5.79 27.72 13.88
N SER A 196 -6.18 26.44 13.99
CA SER A 196 -7.01 25.74 12.99
C SER A 196 -7.80 24.60 13.65
N PRO A 197 -9.05 24.36 13.25
CA PRO A 197 -9.78 23.17 13.67
C PRO A 197 -9.28 21.88 13.01
N TRP A 198 -8.54 22.02 11.91
CA TRP A 198 -7.97 20.92 11.14
C TRP A 198 -6.68 20.36 11.72
N LEU A 199 -6.09 21.00 12.75
CA LEU A 199 -4.80 20.57 13.28
C LEU A 199 -4.94 19.29 14.10
N PRO A 200 -4.34 18.16 13.69
CA PRO A 200 -4.37 16.93 14.46
C PRO A 200 -3.40 17.01 15.64
N ILE A 201 -3.88 16.62 16.83
CA ILE A 201 -3.07 16.66 18.07
C ILE A 201 -3.14 15.35 18.87
N THR A 202 -3.94 14.37 18.43
CA THR A 202 -4.06 13.05 19.05
C THR A 202 -3.53 11.97 18.11
N PRO A 203 -3.04 10.83 18.61
CA PRO A 203 -2.53 9.75 17.76
C PRO A 203 -3.46 9.40 16.59
N LYS A 204 -4.75 9.17 16.88
CA LYS A 204 -5.77 8.85 15.87
C LYS A 204 -5.88 9.92 14.78
N THR A 205 -6.04 11.20 15.17
CA THR A 205 -6.20 12.28 14.19
C THR A 205 -4.92 12.53 13.38
N ILE A 206 -3.75 12.28 13.96
CA ILE A 206 -2.46 12.37 13.26
C ILE A 206 -2.37 11.27 12.20
N VAL A 207 -2.76 10.05 12.52
CA VAL A 207 -2.79 8.91 11.58
C VAL A 207 -3.75 9.20 10.43
N GLU A 208 -4.99 9.60 10.74
CA GLU A 208 -6.04 9.90 9.75
C GLU A 208 -5.61 11.00 8.77
N GLU A 209 -5.12 12.13 9.29
CA GLU A 209 -4.68 13.27 8.46
C GLU A 209 -3.46 12.91 7.60
N SER A 210 -2.53 12.12 8.14
CA SER A 210 -1.34 11.71 7.40
C SER A 210 -1.67 10.72 6.29
N ALA A 211 -2.54 9.74 6.54
CA ALA A 211 -3.01 8.81 5.52
C ALA A 211 -3.81 9.53 4.41
N ALA A 212 -4.65 10.50 4.77
CA ALA A 212 -5.38 11.33 3.82
C ALA A 212 -4.41 12.12 2.92
N ALA A 213 -3.33 12.68 3.49
CA ALA A 213 -2.31 13.38 2.73
C ALA A 213 -1.50 12.45 1.80
N VAL A 214 -1.20 11.21 2.23
CA VAL A 214 -0.56 10.21 1.36
C VAL A 214 -1.45 9.86 0.18
N SER A 215 -2.75 9.66 0.41
CA SER A 215 -3.74 9.41 -0.64
C SER A 215 -3.81 10.54 -1.68
N GLU A 216 -3.47 11.77 -1.30
CA GLU A 216 -3.41 12.93 -2.21
C GLU A 216 -2.06 13.10 -2.93
N GLY A 217 -1.05 12.29 -2.61
CA GLY A 217 0.24 12.24 -3.29
C GLY A 217 1.46 12.59 -2.45
N ALA A 218 1.32 12.75 -1.12
CA ALA A 218 2.48 12.85 -0.24
C ALA A 218 3.19 11.49 -0.13
N THR A 219 4.52 11.50 -0.07
CA THR A 219 5.31 10.26 0.04
C THR A 219 6.21 10.21 1.27
N ILE A 220 6.49 11.36 1.87
CA ILE A 220 7.19 11.48 3.15
C ILE A 220 6.25 12.16 4.15
N ILE A 221 6.12 11.58 5.35
CA ILE A 221 5.28 12.12 6.42
C ILE A 221 6.20 12.64 7.54
N HIS A 222 6.27 13.96 7.70
CA HIS A 222 6.97 14.63 8.78
C HIS A 222 6.05 14.79 9.99
N LEU A 223 6.44 14.19 11.12
CA LEU A 223 5.59 14.06 12.30
C LEU A 223 6.15 14.79 13.51
N HIS A 224 5.23 15.41 14.23
CA HIS A 224 5.38 15.94 15.57
C HIS A 224 4.30 15.32 16.47
N THR A 225 4.52 15.37 17.78
CA THR A 225 3.52 15.05 18.81
C THR A 225 3.31 16.27 19.71
N ARG A 226 2.16 16.33 20.39
CA ARG A 226 1.83 17.42 21.30
C ARG A 226 1.66 16.89 22.71
N LYS A 227 2.26 17.56 23.69
CA LYS A 227 1.97 17.29 25.10
C LYS A 227 0.67 17.99 25.45
N ILE A 228 -0.36 17.20 25.73
CA ILE A 228 -1.63 17.69 26.25
C ILE A 228 -1.51 17.69 27.78
N LEU A 229 -0.97 18.79 28.32
CA LEU A 229 -0.76 18.97 29.77
C LEU A 229 -1.86 19.82 30.39
N HIS A 230 -2.30 19.41 31.58
CA HIS A 230 -3.07 20.23 32.52
C HIS A 230 -4.39 20.79 31.93
N GLU A 231 -5.16 19.97 31.22
CA GLU A 231 -6.53 20.33 30.86
C GLU A 231 -7.36 20.51 32.14
N SER A 232 -7.55 21.77 32.52
CA SER A 232 -8.51 22.12 33.56
C SER A 232 -9.85 22.27 32.86
N SER A 233 -10.74 21.30 33.08
CA SER A 233 -12.13 21.40 32.64
C SER A 233 -12.92 22.20 33.69
N TRP A 234 -13.62 23.22 33.23
CA TRP A 234 -14.49 24.04 34.06
C TRP A 234 -15.93 23.82 33.63
N GLU A 235 -16.74 23.29 34.55
CA GLU A 235 -18.20 23.31 34.43
C GLU A 235 -18.67 24.74 34.68
N LEU A 236 -19.36 25.32 33.70
CA LEU A 236 -19.82 26.69 33.77
C LEU A 236 -21.32 26.72 34.08
N PRO A 237 -21.77 27.45 35.11
CA PRO A 237 -23.20 27.54 35.44
C PRO A 237 -24.09 28.03 34.30
N TRP A 238 -23.50 28.72 33.33
CA TRP A 238 -24.22 29.36 32.23
C TRP A 238 -24.01 28.72 30.86
N SER A 239 -23.28 27.61 30.77
CA SER A 239 -23.07 26.93 29.50
C SER A 239 -23.30 25.43 29.64
N THR A 240 -23.89 24.83 28.61
CA THR A 240 -23.98 23.37 28.49
C THR A 240 -22.68 22.73 28.01
N LEU A 241 -21.68 23.54 27.64
CA LEU A 241 -20.35 23.08 27.24
C LEU A 241 -19.33 23.37 28.35
N PRO A 242 -18.40 22.44 28.62
CA PRO A 242 -17.29 22.72 29.51
C PRO A 242 -16.29 23.68 28.84
N LEU A 243 -15.62 24.50 29.66
CA LEU A 243 -14.45 25.24 29.22
C LEU A 243 -13.18 24.43 29.53
N VAL A 244 -12.43 24.10 28.50
CA VAL A 244 -11.13 23.42 28.63
C VAL A 244 -10.01 24.44 28.42
N LEU A 245 -9.16 24.58 29.43
CA LEU A 245 -7.92 25.37 29.35
C LEU A 245 -6.73 24.42 29.43
N GLY A 246 -5.80 24.51 28.48
CA GLY A 246 -4.60 23.67 28.43
C GLY A 246 -3.61 24.18 27.40
N THR A 247 -2.37 23.68 27.48
CA THR A 247 -1.34 23.98 26.47
C THR A 247 -1.20 22.81 25.52
N GLN A 248 -0.94 23.11 24.24
CA GLN A 248 -0.68 22.11 23.20
C GLN A 248 0.79 22.17 22.79
N ALA A 249 1.68 22.10 23.78
CA ALA A 249 3.10 22.30 23.59
C ALA A 249 3.70 21.21 22.69
N ASN A 250 4.62 21.60 21.82
CA ASN A 250 5.43 20.64 21.07
C ASN A 250 6.28 19.82 22.04
N GLN A 251 6.13 18.51 22.01
CA GLN A 251 6.95 17.59 22.79
C GLN A 251 6.98 16.26 22.09
N ILE A 252 8.13 15.59 22.13
CA ILE A 252 8.20 14.18 21.78
C ILE A 252 7.51 13.38 22.88
N VAL A 253 6.41 12.72 22.52
CA VAL A 253 5.64 11.84 23.41
C VAL A 253 5.83 10.41 22.89
N PRO A 254 6.78 9.62 23.44
CA PRO A 254 7.11 8.30 22.90
C PRO A 254 5.90 7.35 22.84
N THR A 255 4.99 7.43 23.81
CA THR A 255 3.76 6.62 23.87
C THR A 255 2.79 6.95 22.74
N ASP A 256 2.75 8.19 22.26
CA ASP A 256 1.92 8.56 21.12
C ASP A 256 2.51 7.96 19.83
N TYR A 257 3.84 8.01 19.68
CA TYR A 257 4.51 7.35 18.56
C TYR A 257 4.37 5.82 18.58
N ASP A 258 4.26 5.20 19.77
CA ASP A 258 3.99 3.76 19.93
C ASP A 258 2.63 3.35 19.33
N VAL A 259 1.73 4.31 19.09
CA VAL A 259 0.46 4.13 18.36
C VAL A 259 0.59 4.60 16.91
N ILE A 260 1.08 5.83 16.69
CA ILE A 260 1.09 6.48 15.38
C ILE A 260 1.90 5.69 14.34
N VAL A 261 3.12 5.25 14.70
CA VAL A 261 4.04 4.63 13.73
C VAL A 261 3.52 3.25 13.29
N PRO A 262 3.12 2.33 14.19
CA PRO A 262 2.54 1.06 13.78
C PRO A 262 1.26 1.21 12.96
N GLU A 263 0.34 2.10 13.35
CA GLU A 263 -0.91 2.30 12.62
C GLU A 263 -0.67 2.87 11.21
N LEU A 264 0.22 3.86 11.07
CA LEU A 264 0.59 4.38 9.76
C LEU A 264 1.24 3.32 8.87
N ARG A 265 2.09 2.45 9.40
CA ARG A 265 2.68 1.36 8.61
C ARG A 265 1.67 0.31 8.18
N ALA A 266 0.64 0.08 9.00
CA ALA A 266 -0.42 -0.86 8.66
C ALA A 266 -1.31 -0.33 7.52
N ILE A 267 -1.55 0.99 7.48
CA ILE A 267 -2.36 1.65 6.44
C ILE A 267 -1.51 1.93 5.19
N GLU A 268 -0.35 2.55 5.36
CA GLU A 268 0.55 3.05 4.30
C GLU A 268 1.97 2.44 4.43
N PRO A 269 2.16 1.13 4.17
CA PRO A 269 3.43 0.43 4.41
C PRO A 269 4.62 0.94 3.58
N LEU A 270 4.36 1.67 2.49
CA LEU A 270 5.40 2.24 1.64
C LEU A 270 5.74 3.70 1.98
N ALA A 271 4.94 4.38 2.80
CA ALA A 271 5.24 5.74 3.22
C ALA A 271 6.57 5.80 3.98
N ILE A 272 7.27 6.92 3.80
CA ILE A 272 8.53 7.19 4.50
C ILE A 272 8.20 8.05 5.70
N ILE A 273 8.50 7.54 6.90
CA ILE A 273 8.21 8.23 8.16
C ILE A 273 9.42 9.07 8.55
N ASN A 274 9.19 10.37 8.73
CA ASN A 274 10.17 11.35 9.17
C ASN A 274 9.78 11.89 10.55
N LEU A 275 10.47 11.45 11.60
CA LEU A 275 10.15 11.88 12.97
C LEU A 275 10.97 13.11 13.37
N SER A 276 10.28 14.16 13.82
CA SER A 276 10.94 15.36 14.31
C SER A 276 11.73 15.08 15.59
N THR A 277 12.95 15.61 15.67
CA THR A 277 13.79 15.61 16.89
C THR A 277 13.85 17.00 17.53
N SER A 278 13.00 17.94 17.10
CA SER A 278 12.99 19.32 17.58
C SER A 278 12.68 19.42 19.07
N ALA A 279 13.44 20.25 19.78
CA ALA A 279 13.18 20.62 21.17
C ALA A 279 12.50 22.01 21.28
N ARG A 280 11.95 22.54 20.19
CA ARG A 280 11.26 23.83 20.22
C ARG A 280 10.10 23.78 21.21
N GLY A 281 10.11 24.69 22.19
CA GLY A 281 9.10 24.76 23.25
C GLY A 281 9.47 23.99 24.53
N ASP A 282 10.60 23.27 24.54
CA ASP A 282 11.17 22.62 25.71
C ASP A 282 12.48 23.33 26.12
N ASN A 283 12.77 23.32 27.43
CA ASN A 283 13.96 23.97 27.98
C ASN A 283 15.20 23.06 27.96
N ASP A 284 15.05 21.75 27.76
CA ASP A 284 16.17 20.80 27.73
C ASP A 284 16.54 20.35 26.31
N SER A 285 17.45 21.09 25.69
CA SER A 285 17.95 20.81 24.34
C SER A 285 18.84 19.57 24.23
N GLU A 286 19.41 19.07 25.34
CA GLU A 286 20.35 17.95 25.36
C GLU A 286 19.68 16.61 25.76
N SER A 287 18.39 16.67 26.10
CA SER A 287 17.60 15.54 26.57
C SER A 287 17.68 14.31 25.64
N SER A 288 17.78 13.13 26.25
CA SER A 288 17.69 11.85 25.53
C SER A 288 16.30 11.61 24.93
N ILE A 289 15.27 12.34 25.37
CA ILE A 289 13.91 12.23 24.80
C ILE A 289 13.91 12.52 23.29
N ARG A 290 14.83 13.36 22.81
CA ARG A 290 15.01 13.74 21.40
C ARG A 290 15.40 12.58 20.46
N ARG A 291 15.67 11.40 21.02
CA ARG A 291 15.91 10.14 20.29
C ARG A 291 15.17 8.94 20.90
N ALA A 292 14.32 9.15 21.90
CA ALA A 292 13.61 8.05 22.57
C ALA A 292 12.56 7.39 21.68
N HIS A 293 11.93 8.18 20.79
CA HIS A 293 11.02 7.73 19.74
C HIS A 293 11.73 7.26 18.46
N LEU A 294 13.06 7.35 18.39
CA LEU A 294 13.83 6.83 17.25
C LEU A 294 14.21 5.35 17.50
N LYS A 295 13.21 4.51 17.74
CA LYS A 295 13.36 3.09 18.09
C LYS A 295 12.62 2.21 17.09
N GLU A 296 12.75 0.90 17.23
CA GLU A 296 11.99 -0.06 16.44
C GLU A 296 10.51 -0.06 16.85
N TYR A 297 9.62 0.04 15.86
CA TYR A 297 8.17 0.02 16.03
C TYR A 297 7.61 -1.29 15.46
N GLY A 298 7.96 -2.39 16.12
CA GLY A 298 7.65 -3.74 15.66
C GLY A 298 8.62 -4.24 14.58
N PRO A 299 8.19 -5.23 13.78
CA PRO A 299 9.10 -6.02 12.94
C PRO A 299 9.68 -5.29 11.73
N ASP A 300 9.07 -4.16 11.33
CA ASP A 300 9.53 -3.35 10.19
C ASP A 300 10.57 -2.28 10.59
N GLY A 301 11.05 -2.32 11.83
CA GLY A 301 12.22 -1.58 12.29
C GLY A 301 11.92 -0.14 12.72
N ALA A 302 12.95 0.70 12.70
CA ALA A 302 12.89 2.11 13.08
C ALA A 302 12.33 3.00 11.95
N PRO A 303 11.90 4.25 12.23
CA PRO A 303 11.52 5.20 11.18
C PRO A 303 12.68 5.46 10.21
N GLU A 304 12.36 5.73 8.94
CA GLU A 304 13.37 5.90 7.89
C GLU A 304 14.17 7.18 8.05
N ILE A 305 13.51 8.26 8.49
CA ILE A 305 14.08 9.61 8.55
C ILE A 305 13.86 10.21 9.94
N CYS A 306 14.80 11.04 10.38
CA CYS A 306 14.56 11.97 11.47
C CYS A 306 15.11 13.36 11.13
N SER A 307 14.54 14.41 11.72
CA SER A 307 15.08 15.76 11.55
C SER A 307 16.38 15.96 12.31
N MET A 308 17.30 16.77 11.77
CA MET A 308 18.56 17.10 12.42
C MET A 308 19.05 18.49 12.01
N CYS A 309 19.51 19.28 12.98
CA CYS A 309 20.07 20.61 12.77
C CYS A 309 21.53 20.67 13.27
N PRO A 310 22.55 20.67 12.41
CA PRO A 310 23.95 20.84 12.84
C PRO A 310 24.27 22.31 13.20
N GLY A 311 23.59 22.85 14.22
CA GLY A 311 23.72 24.22 14.70
C GLY A 311 22.57 24.64 15.63
N GLU A 312 22.69 25.81 16.26
CA GLU A 312 21.60 26.42 17.04
C GLU A 312 20.47 26.87 16.10
N VAL A 313 19.23 26.67 16.53
CA VAL A 313 18.03 27.23 15.88
C VAL A 313 17.49 28.31 16.81
N LEU A 314 17.49 29.55 16.35
CA LEU A 314 17.08 30.71 17.16
C LEU A 314 16.12 31.57 16.35
N PHE A 315 14.84 31.52 16.73
CA PHE A 315 13.79 32.32 16.11
C PHE A 315 13.83 33.76 16.64
N THR A 316 13.46 34.74 15.81
CA THR A 316 13.39 36.16 16.22
C THR A 316 12.39 36.45 17.34
N THR A 317 11.50 35.50 17.66
CA THR A 317 10.60 35.56 18.81
C THR A 317 11.31 35.28 20.15
N GLY A 318 12.62 35.03 20.14
CA GLY A 318 13.41 34.69 21.32
C GLY A 318 13.28 33.22 21.77
N THR A 319 12.57 32.41 20.99
CA THR A 319 12.44 30.96 21.22
C THR A 319 13.42 30.20 20.32
N GLY A 320 13.74 28.94 20.65
CA GLY A 320 14.73 28.18 19.91
C GLY A 320 15.16 26.92 20.64
N TYR A 321 16.20 26.27 20.13
CA TYR A 321 16.87 25.15 20.79
C TYR A 321 18.31 25.00 20.30
N GLN A 322 19.18 24.49 21.18
CA GLN A 322 20.58 24.24 20.86
C GLN A 322 20.80 22.81 20.38
N ASN A 323 21.83 22.60 19.58
CA ASN A 323 22.28 21.28 19.18
C ASN A 323 23.80 21.22 19.38
N SER A 324 24.24 20.85 20.59
CA SER A 324 25.67 20.82 20.88
C SER A 324 26.39 19.76 20.03
N PRO A 325 27.70 19.91 19.79
CA PRO A 325 28.49 18.89 19.11
C PRO A 325 28.40 17.51 19.79
N LYS A 326 28.29 17.48 21.13
CA LYS A 326 28.14 16.25 21.91
C LYS A 326 26.80 15.58 21.62
N PHE A 327 25.70 16.34 21.69
CA PHE A 327 24.37 15.85 21.35
C PHE A 327 24.33 15.30 19.93
N LEU A 328 24.82 16.06 18.94
CA LEU A 328 24.82 15.65 17.54
C LEU A 328 25.60 14.35 17.31
N GLN A 329 26.73 14.17 18.01
CA GLN A 329 27.48 12.90 17.96
C GLN A 329 26.64 11.73 18.49
N GLN A 330 25.93 11.92 19.60
CA GLN A 330 25.04 10.90 20.16
C GLN A 330 23.86 10.59 19.23
N GLN A 331 23.23 11.63 18.66
CA GLN A 331 22.14 11.45 17.68
C GLN A 331 22.62 10.70 16.44
N LEU A 332 23.78 11.03 15.89
CA LEU A 332 24.33 10.33 14.72
C LEU A 332 24.66 8.87 15.03
N ALA A 333 25.26 8.58 16.19
CA ALA A 333 25.53 7.22 16.62
C ALA A 333 24.23 6.41 16.78
N HIS A 334 23.18 7.05 17.31
CA HIS A 334 21.84 6.47 17.40
C HIS A 334 21.23 6.20 16.02
N CYS A 335 21.32 7.17 15.11
CA CYS A 335 20.85 7.03 13.73
C CYS A 335 21.55 5.87 13.01
N GLN A 336 22.87 5.74 13.17
CA GLN A 336 23.63 4.62 12.60
C GLN A 336 23.20 3.28 13.17
N ARG A 337 22.98 3.21 14.49
CA ARG A 337 22.54 1.98 15.17
C ARG A 337 21.19 1.49 14.66
N TYR A 338 20.26 2.40 14.41
CA TYR A 338 18.89 2.07 13.98
C TYR A 338 18.65 2.24 12.47
N ASN A 339 19.71 2.48 11.69
CA ASN A 339 19.64 2.73 10.24
C ASN A 339 18.65 3.86 9.86
N ILE A 340 18.64 4.93 10.64
CA ILE A 340 17.80 6.12 10.42
C ILE A 340 18.62 7.15 9.67
N ARG A 341 18.08 7.73 8.58
CA ARG A 341 18.78 8.77 7.83
C ARG A 341 18.39 10.16 8.32
N PRO A 342 19.35 11.02 8.69
CA PRO A 342 19.03 12.38 9.07
C PRO A 342 18.61 13.21 7.85
N GLU A 343 17.48 13.90 7.93
CA GLU A 343 17.12 15.05 7.10
C GLU A 343 17.64 16.31 7.78
N ILE A 344 18.49 17.05 7.05
CA ILE A 344 19.09 18.27 7.57
C ILE A 344 18.14 19.45 7.38
N GLU A 345 17.59 19.95 8.48
CA GLU A 345 16.72 21.13 8.48
C GLU A 345 17.57 22.39 8.50
N VAL A 346 17.76 22.98 7.33
CA VAL A 346 18.56 24.19 7.16
C VAL A 346 17.70 25.40 7.51
N PHE A 347 17.62 25.72 8.80
CA PHE A 347 16.96 26.95 9.28
C PHE A 347 17.74 28.21 8.92
N ASN A 348 19.07 28.15 9.03
CA ASN A 348 19.93 29.33 8.95
C ASN A 348 21.25 29.06 8.21
N ARG A 349 22.00 30.12 7.91
CA ARG A 349 23.26 30.03 7.16
C ARG A 349 24.36 29.37 7.98
N THR A 350 24.30 29.42 9.30
CA THR A 350 25.19 28.67 10.18
C THR A 350 25.04 27.16 9.98
N ILE A 351 23.81 26.64 10.05
CA ILE A 351 23.52 25.23 9.78
C ILE A 351 23.98 24.84 8.37
N LEU A 352 23.73 25.68 7.36
CA LEU A 352 24.21 25.43 5.99
C LEU A 352 25.74 25.27 5.95
N ARG A 353 26.48 26.19 6.58
CA ARG A 353 27.94 26.15 6.63
C ARG A 353 28.45 24.88 7.30
N GLU A 354 27.91 24.52 8.46
CA GLU A 354 28.32 23.30 9.18
C GLU A 354 27.99 22.03 8.37
N THR A 355 26.82 21.99 7.76
CA THR A 355 26.39 20.89 6.87
C THR A 355 27.38 20.66 5.74
N LEU A 356 27.81 21.73 5.07
CA LEU A 356 28.69 21.65 3.91
C LEU A 356 30.18 21.49 4.27
N SER A 357 30.55 21.62 5.55
CA SER A 357 31.93 21.54 6.04
C SER A 357 32.13 20.34 6.98
N SER A 358 32.13 20.59 8.29
CA SER A 358 32.50 19.64 9.34
C SER A 358 31.55 18.45 9.44
N PHE A 359 30.27 18.64 9.08
CA PHE A 359 29.23 17.63 9.24
C PHE A 359 29.08 16.71 8.03
N LYS A 360 29.47 17.16 6.82
CA LYS A 360 29.40 16.39 5.56
C LYS A 360 29.88 14.94 5.65
N PRO A 361 31.10 14.62 6.15
CA PRO A 361 31.56 13.23 6.21
C PRO A 361 30.78 12.38 7.21
N ARG A 362 30.11 13.00 8.19
CA ARG A 362 29.28 12.29 9.17
C ARG A 362 27.94 11.88 8.57
N LEU A 363 27.34 12.74 7.74
CA LEU A 363 26.10 12.46 7.02
C LEU A 363 26.23 11.25 6.08
N ALA A 364 27.33 11.17 5.33
CA ALA A 364 27.57 10.06 4.42
C ALA A 364 27.58 8.68 5.13
N LYS A 365 27.98 8.64 6.42
CA LYS A 365 27.97 7.41 7.22
C LYS A 365 26.57 6.98 7.68
N CYS A 366 25.59 7.88 7.66
CA CYS A 366 24.19 7.58 7.98
C CYS A 366 23.36 7.23 6.72
N GLY A 367 24.02 7.09 5.56
CA GLY A 367 23.40 6.67 4.30
C GLY A 367 23.32 7.78 3.26
N MET A 368 23.21 7.36 2.00
CA MET A 368 23.11 8.21 0.82
C MET A 368 21.81 7.91 0.05
N PRO A 369 21.20 8.89 -0.63
CA PRO A 369 21.61 10.30 -0.69
C PRO A 369 21.39 11.07 0.62
N CYS A 370 22.19 12.11 0.88
CA CYS A 370 21.91 13.05 1.97
C CYS A 370 20.59 13.78 1.71
N ILE A 371 19.79 14.03 2.74
CA ILE A 371 18.48 14.68 2.61
C ILE A 371 18.56 16.05 3.28
N VAL A 372 18.12 17.09 2.57
CA VAL A 372 18.22 18.48 3.01
C VAL A 372 16.88 19.17 2.84
N MET A 373 16.37 19.77 3.92
CA MET A 373 15.17 20.59 3.94
C MET A 373 15.55 22.06 4.13
N LEU A 374 15.28 22.89 3.13
CA LEU A 374 15.44 24.34 3.24
C LEU A 374 14.22 24.92 3.96
N VAL A 375 14.44 25.50 5.14
CA VAL A 375 13.38 26.16 5.92
C VAL A 375 13.31 27.63 5.52
N ALA A 376 12.81 27.89 4.32
CA ALA A 376 12.79 29.24 3.75
C ALA A 376 11.55 30.04 4.18
N GLY A 377 11.74 31.37 4.31
CA GLY A 377 10.67 32.29 4.75
C GLY A 377 10.48 32.36 6.28
N VAL A 378 11.38 31.76 7.06
CA VAL A 378 11.39 31.83 8.54
C VAL A 378 12.54 32.72 9.01
N ASP A 379 12.22 33.71 9.84
CA ASP A 379 13.20 34.64 10.40
C ASP A 379 14.05 33.94 11.48
N GLN A 380 15.38 34.03 11.38
CA GLN A 380 16.37 33.36 12.23
C GLN A 380 17.46 34.34 12.64
N GLN A 381 18.04 34.09 13.82
CA GLN A 381 19.14 34.86 14.35
C GLN A 381 20.33 33.97 14.71
N ARG A 382 21.50 34.59 14.85
CA ARG A 382 22.69 33.99 15.46
C ARG A 382 23.23 34.92 16.55
N ARG A 383 23.94 34.34 17.52
CA ARG A 383 24.69 35.08 18.54
C ARG A 383 26.10 35.40 18.03
N ALA A 384 26.46 36.68 17.98
CA ALA A 384 27.81 37.15 17.64
C ALA A 384 28.75 37.16 18.86
N GLU A 385 30.04 37.52 18.68
CA GLU A 385 31.09 37.44 19.71
C GLU A 385 30.83 38.28 20.99
N LYS A 386 29.83 39.19 20.97
CA LYS A 386 29.41 40.02 22.12
C LYS A 386 27.95 39.79 22.55
N ASP A 387 27.38 38.62 22.24
CA ASP A 387 25.95 38.31 22.43
C ASP A 387 24.97 39.21 21.65
N GLU A 388 25.46 40.01 20.70
CA GLU A 388 24.61 40.72 19.75
C GLU A 388 23.92 39.73 18.80
N LEU A 389 22.63 39.96 18.53
CA LEU A 389 21.83 39.12 17.64
C LEU A 389 21.88 39.65 16.22
N GLU A 390 22.32 38.81 15.28
CA GLU A 390 22.39 39.14 13.85
C GLU A 390 21.44 38.26 13.04
N ASP A 391 20.97 38.75 11.90
CA ASP A 391 20.17 37.98 10.93
C ASP A 391 21.02 36.84 10.33
N ASP A 392 20.54 35.60 10.49
CA ASP A 392 21.17 34.40 9.93
C ASP A 392 20.22 33.63 8.99
N SER A 393 19.11 34.24 8.58
CA SER A 393 18.11 33.62 7.72
C SER A 393 18.64 33.24 6.33
N LEU A 394 18.02 32.23 5.73
CA LEU A 394 18.24 31.89 4.32
C LEU A 394 17.82 33.05 3.40
N ILE A 395 16.62 33.59 3.65
CA ILE A 395 16.10 34.81 3.04
C ILE A 395 16.19 35.92 4.09
N PRO A 396 16.99 36.98 3.87
CA PRO A 396 17.16 38.04 4.86
C PRO A 396 15.82 38.63 5.33
N ILE A 397 15.73 39.03 6.59
CA ILE A 397 14.48 39.51 7.22
C ILE A 397 13.89 40.70 6.44
N SER A 398 14.74 41.63 5.98
CA SER A 398 14.33 42.76 5.16
C SER A 398 13.72 42.31 3.83
N ARG A 399 14.39 41.41 3.11
CA ARG A 399 13.90 40.81 1.86
C ARG A 399 12.59 40.07 2.05
N ARG A 400 12.46 39.29 3.12
CA ARG A 400 11.21 38.56 3.42
C ARG A 400 10.04 39.52 3.66
N LYS A 401 10.24 40.63 4.36
CA LYS A 401 9.21 41.66 4.55
C LYS A 401 8.74 42.25 3.21
N ASP A 402 9.67 42.52 2.30
CA ASP A 402 9.34 43.01 0.95
C ASP A 402 8.54 41.96 0.15
N ILE A 403 8.98 40.70 0.17
CA ILE A 403 8.28 39.56 -0.47
C ILE A 403 6.85 39.45 0.07
N PHE A 404 6.67 39.52 1.39
CA PHE A 404 5.33 39.46 2.00
C PHE A 404 4.47 40.64 1.55
N SER A 405 5.00 41.86 1.53
CA SER A 405 4.30 43.05 1.05
C SER A 405 3.79 42.85 -0.38
N LEU A 406 4.63 42.33 -1.28
CA LEU A 406 4.28 42.03 -2.66
C LEU A 406 3.19 40.96 -2.77
N LEU A 407 3.30 39.87 -2.00
CA LEU A 407 2.29 38.80 -1.98
C LEU A 407 0.94 39.30 -1.45
N TYR A 408 0.94 40.21 -0.49
CA TYR A 408 -0.29 40.81 0.04
C TYR A 408 -0.99 41.75 -0.95
N THR A 409 -0.32 42.21 -2.02
CA THR A 409 -1.01 42.94 -3.11
C THR A 409 -2.02 42.05 -3.85
N GLY A 410 -1.78 40.73 -3.88
CA GLY A 410 -2.59 39.76 -4.62
C GLY A 410 -2.53 39.90 -6.16
N THR A 411 -1.61 40.70 -6.69
CA THR A 411 -1.43 40.93 -8.13
C THR A 411 -0.45 39.92 -8.73
N ASN A 412 -0.63 39.57 -10.01
CA ASN A 412 0.32 38.70 -10.71
C ASN A 412 1.72 39.33 -10.82
N ALA A 413 1.81 40.65 -11.03
CA ALA A 413 3.07 41.37 -11.04
C ALA A 413 3.80 41.27 -9.69
N GLY A 414 3.08 41.50 -8.59
CA GLY A 414 3.63 41.35 -7.24
C GLY A 414 4.10 39.92 -6.95
N ARG A 415 3.30 38.90 -7.33
CA ARG A 415 3.71 37.49 -7.20
C ARG A 415 4.96 37.16 -8.01
N ASN A 416 5.06 37.62 -9.26
CA ASN A 416 6.23 37.39 -10.10
C ASN A 416 7.48 38.05 -9.53
N GLN A 417 7.37 39.29 -9.03
CA GLN A 417 8.50 39.96 -8.38
C GLN A 417 8.92 39.24 -7.09
N ALA A 418 7.96 38.80 -6.27
CA ALA A 418 8.22 38.01 -5.07
C ALA A 418 8.90 36.67 -5.38
N LEU A 419 8.49 36.01 -6.47
CA LEU A 419 9.13 34.80 -6.98
C LEU A 419 10.59 35.05 -7.37
N GLU A 420 10.86 36.06 -8.18
CA GLU A 420 12.23 36.38 -8.62
C GLU A 420 13.15 36.74 -7.44
N MET A 421 12.64 37.47 -6.44
CA MET A 421 13.37 37.77 -5.21
C MET A 421 13.68 36.49 -4.41
N THR A 422 12.67 35.63 -4.23
CA THR A 422 12.83 34.36 -3.50
C THR A 422 13.85 33.44 -4.19
N VAL A 423 13.78 33.32 -5.51
CA VAL A 423 14.72 32.53 -6.31
C VAL A 423 16.14 33.11 -6.24
N ALA A 424 16.29 34.43 -6.29
CA ALA A 424 17.59 35.09 -6.20
C ALA A 424 18.31 34.80 -4.87
N ASP A 425 17.59 34.78 -3.76
CA ASP A 425 18.16 34.49 -2.43
C ASP A 425 18.49 33.00 -2.24
N LEU A 426 17.66 32.09 -2.77
CA LEU A 426 17.83 30.64 -2.59
C LEU A 426 18.75 29.97 -3.63
N ALA A 427 18.86 30.51 -4.84
CA ALA A 427 19.68 29.90 -5.90
C ALA A 427 21.16 29.72 -5.52
N PRO A 428 21.85 30.69 -4.87
CA PRO A 428 23.22 30.50 -4.42
C PRO A 428 23.35 29.34 -3.41
N ILE A 429 22.37 29.18 -2.51
CA ILE A 429 22.31 28.12 -1.50
C ILE A 429 22.18 26.76 -2.18
N VAL A 430 21.18 26.59 -3.05
CA VAL A 430 20.96 25.34 -3.79
C VAL A 430 22.19 24.97 -4.61
N LYS A 431 22.77 25.93 -5.33
CA LYS A 431 23.98 25.72 -6.13
C LYS A 431 25.19 25.38 -5.26
N GLY A 432 25.26 25.92 -4.03
CA GLY A 432 26.28 25.58 -3.03
C GLY A 432 26.13 24.15 -2.51
N ILE A 433 24.91 23.72 -2.21
CA ILE A 433 24.61 22.34 -1.79
C ILE A 433 24.95 21.37 -2.91
N ARG A 434 24.47 21.57 -4.13
CA ARG A 434 24.76 20.67 -5.28
C ARG A 434 26.26 20.56 -5.58
N ARG A 435 27.02 21.64 -5.42
CA ARG A 435 28.49 21.63 -5.60
C ARG A 435 29.20 20.79 -4.53
N ASN A 436 28.74 20.84 -3.28
CA ASN A 436 29.41 20.18 -2.16
C ASN A 436 28.84 18.79 -1.83
N LEU A 437 27.58 18.54 -2.18
CA LEU A 437 26.82 17.30 -1.95
C LEU A 437 26.08 16.93 -3.26
N PRO A 438 26.78 16.44 -4.29
CA PRO A 438 26.22 16.27 -5.63
C PRO A 438 25.03 15.30 -5.70
N HIS A 439 24.98 14.33 -4.77
CA HIS A 439 23.88 13.36 -4.70
C HIS A 439 22.80 13.74 -3.69
N ALA A 440 22.91 14.85 -2.96
CA ALA A 440 21.90 15.20 -1.97
C ALA A 440 20.53 15.44 -2.62
N LYS A 441 19.46 15.11 -1.90
CA LYS A 441 18.09 15.46 -2.24
C LYS A 441 17.70 16.73 -1.50
N ILE A 442 17.32 17.76 -2.26
CA ILE A 442 17.03 19.10 -1.72
C ILE A 442 15.54 19.35 -1.84
N SER A 443 14.90 19.48 -0.68
CA SER A 443 13.52 19.92 -0.56
C SER A 443 13.45 21.33 0.03
N THR A 444 12.34 22.03 -0.15
CA THR A 444 12.07 23.29 0.56
C THR A 444 10.66 23.31 1.09
N LEU A 445 10.47 23.95 2.24
CA LEU A 445 9.19 24.50 2.65
C LEU A 445 9.22 26.02 2.46
N LEU A 446 8.04 26.65 2.43
CA LEU A 446 7.90 28.10 2.48
C LEU A 446 6.83 28.45 3.51
N ALA A 447 7.19 29.29 4.49
CA ALA A 447 6.28 29.63 5.57
C ALA A 447 5.20 30.65 5.17
N GLY A 448 3.98 30.45 5.66
CA GLY A 448 2.90 31.44 5.59
C GLY A 448 2.54 31.86 4.15
N PRO A 449 2.43 33.18 3.84
CA PRO A 449 2.01 33.64 2.51
C PRO A 449 2.88 33.16 1.35
N MET A 450 4.15 32.84 1.61
CA MET A 450 5.10 32.36 0.60
C MET A 450 4.76 30.97 0.06
N GLN A 451 3.85 30.21 0.68
CA GLN A 451 3.37 28.93 0.13
C GLN A 451 2.86 29.07 -1.32
N GLN A 452 2.32 30.23 -1.71
CA GLN A 452 1.91 30.55 -3.09
C GLN A 452 3.06 30.48 -4.11
N LEU A 453 4.31 30.49 -3.65
CA LEU A 453 5.50 30.47 -4.49
C LEU A 453 6.16 29.09 -4.52
N LEU A 454 5.65 28.10 -3.78
CA LEU A 454 6.37 26.86 -3.52
C LEU A 454 6.64 26.06 -4.81
N ALA A 455 5.60 25.76 -5.60
CA ALA A 455 5.74 25.06 -6.87
C ALA A 455 6.66 25.80 -7.88
N PRO A 456 6.48 27.11 -8.16
CA PRO A 456 7.36 27.81 -9.10
C PRO A 456 8.80 28.00 -8.58
N VAL A 457 9.02 28.15 -7.27
CA VAL A 457 10.38 28.16 -6.69
C VAL A 457 11.06 26.82 -6.89
N ALA A 458 10.35 25.71 -6.62
CA ALA A 458 10.88 24.37 -6.82
C ALA A 458 11.27 24.13 -8.29
N PHE A 459 10.40 24.54 -9.22
CA PHE A 459 10.66 24.51 -10.65
C PHE A 459 11.91 25.30 -11.05
N ARG A 460 12.01 26.56 -10.64
CA ARG A 460 13.11 27.45 -11.04
C ARG A 460 14.45 27.06 -10.42
N LEU A 461 14.45 26.39 -9.28
CA LEU A 461 15.65 25.95 -8.58
C LEU A 461 16.06 24.51 -8.89
N GLY A 462 15.22 23.72 -9.56
CA GLY A 462 15.49 22.29 -9.82
C GLY A 462 15.61 21.49 -8.52
N LEU A 463 14.65 21.70 -7.60
CA LEU A 463 14.57 20.96 -6.33
C LEU A 463 14.10 19.52 -6.57
N ASP A 464 14.48 18.61 -5.67
CA ASP A 464 14.02 17.22 -5.70
C ASP A 464 12.69 17.04 -4.96
N GLY A 465 12.33 17.98 -4.08
CA GLY A 465 11.10 17.90 -3.32
C GLY A 465 10.59 19.23 -2.80
N VAL A 466 9.37 19.19 -2.28
CA VAL A 466 8.67 20.30 -1.62
C VAL A 466 7.97 19.78 -0.38
N ARG A 467 7.79 20.66 0.61
CA ARG A 467 7.04 20.35 1.82
C ARG A 467 5.89 21.33 2.03
N VAL A 468 4.72 20.78 2.37
CA VAL A 468 3.52 21.51 2.80
C VAL A 468 2.92 20.82 4.01
N GLY A 469 1.95 21.46 4.65
CA GLY A 469 1.23 20.92 5.78
C GLY A 469 0.87 22.01 6.79
N LEU A 470 0.01 21.66 7.73
CA LEU A 470 -0.48 22.58 8.77
C LEU A 470 0.64 23.15 9.64
N GLU A 471 1.80 22.48 9.71
CA GLU A 471 2.99 23.02 10.35
C GLU A 471 3.47 24.33 9.71
N ASP A 472 3.48 24.38 8.37
CA ASP A 472 4.10 25.46 7.60
C ASP A 472 3.09 26.57 7.25
N GLY A 473 1.80 26.20 7.16
CA GLY A 473 0.72 27.13 6.90
C GLY A 473 -0.65 26.50 7.14
N LEU A 474 -1.59 27.30 7.64
CA LEU A 474 -2.92 26.81 8.07
C LEU A 474 -4.02 27.03 7.04
N SER A 475 -3.66 27.47 5.84
CA SER A 475 -4.61 27.93 4.83
C SER A 475 -4.51 27.12 3.56
N VAL A 476 -5.62 27.05 2.83
CA VAL A 476 -5.74 26.39 1.54
C VAL A 476 -6.35 27.37 0.54
N PHE A 477 -5.85 27.35 -0.70
CA PHE A 477 -6.44 28.09 -1.80
C PHE A 477 -7.65 27.34 -2.34
N ASN A 478 -8.79 28.02 -2.35
CA ASN A 478 -10.02 27.48 -2.92
C ASN A 478 -10.79 28.63 -3.58
N PRO A 479 -10.90 28.66 -4.93
CA PRO A 479 -11.53 29.77 -5.64
C PRO A 479 -13.04 29.88 -5.41
N VAL A 480 -13.68 28.82 -4.91
CA VAL A 480 -15.12 28.80 -4.60
C VAL A 480 -15.40 29.55 -3.30
N ILE A 481 -14.46 29.51 -2.35
CA ILE A 481 -14.59 30.22 -1.07
C ILE A 481 -14.49 31.73 -1.32
N PRO A 482 -15.36 32.56 -0.71
CA PRO A 482 -15.26 34.02 -0.80
C PRO A 482 -13.85 34.52 -0.45
N GLY A 483 -13.25 35.29 -1.36
CA GLY A 483 -11.87 35.77 -1.20
C GLY A 483 -10.77 34.81 -1.68
N GLY A 484 -11.10 33.54 -1.92
CA GLY A 484 -10.24 32.55 -2.55
C GLY A 484 -9.33 31.77 -1.59
N VAL A 485 -9.50 31.92 -0.28
CA VAL A 485 -8.65 31.27 0.74
C VAL A 485 -9.45 30.99 2.02
N GLY A 486 -9.25 29.81 2.61
CA GLY A 486 -9.84 29.40 3.88
C GLY A 486 -8.83 28.62 4.74
N LYS A 487 -9.22 28.26 5.97
CA LYS A 487 -8.54 27.19 6.72
C LYS A 487 -8.93 25.85 6.12
N GLY A 488 -7.98 24.92 6.05
CA GLY A 488 -8.20 23.59 5.48
C GLY A 488 -7.18 22.59 6.01
N SER A 489 -7.20 21.36 5.51
CA SER A 489 -6.34 20.26 5.97
C SER A 489 -4.99 20.22 5.24
N SER A 490 -4.03 19.44 5.75
CA SER A 490 -2.79 19.14 5.05
C SER A 490 -3.04 18.33 3.78
N ALA A 491 -4.02 17.41 3.78
CA ALA A 491 -4.39 16.65 2.60
C ALA A 491 -4.85 17.57 1.44
N GLU A 492 -5.66 18.58 1.73
CA GLU A 492 -6.07 19.56 0.73
C GLU A 492 -4.89 20.39 0.19
N GLN A 493 -3.91 20.72 1.05
CA GLN A 493 -2.68 21.41 0.63
C GLN A 493 -1.84 20.54 -0.30
N VAL A 494 -1.69 19.24 0.01
CA VAL A 494 -0.98 18.28 -0.84
C VAL A 494 -1.67 18.15 -2.20
N ARG A 495 -3.00 18.00 -2.22
CA ARG A 495 -3.78 17.95 -3.47
C ARG A 495 -3.52 19.16 -4.35
N HIS A 496 -3.65 20.36 -3.77
CA HIS A 496 -3.45 21.60 -4.50
C HIS A 496 -2.01 21.73 -5.03
N LEU A 497 -1.01 21.44 -4.19
CA LEU A 497 0.39 21.47 -4.60
C LEU A 497 0.68 20.47 -5.72
N ARG A 498 0.15 19.24 -5.63
CA ARG A 498 0.29 18.21 -6.67
C ARG A 498 -0.27 18.71 -8.00
N GLU A 499 -1.46 19.28 -7.99
CA GLU A 499 -2.10 19.86 -9.19
C GLU A 499 -1.25 20.98 -9.80
N GLU A 500 -0.71 21.88 -8.99
CA GLU A 500 0.19 22.96 -9.46
C GLU A 500 1.49 22.42 -10.06
N LEU A 501 2.13 21.45 -9.41
CA LEU A 501 3.36 20.83 -9.90
C LEU A 501 3.13 20.08 -11.23
N GLN A 502 2.02 19.35 -11.33
CA GLN A 502 1.63 18.66 -12.56
C GLN A 502 1.36 19.65 -13.70
N ALA A 503 0.72 20.79 -13.41
CA ALA A 503 0.52 21.86 -14.37
C ALA A 503 1.84 22.49 -14.86
N LEU A 504 2.89 22.49 -14.03
CA LEU A 504 4.26 22.89 -14.41
C LEU A 504 5.05 21.79 -15.15
N GLY A 505 4.45 20.60 -15.36
CA GLY A 505 5.07 19.49 -16.10
C GLY A 505 5.89 18.53 -15.25
N TYR A 506 5.78 18.58 -13.91
CA TYR A 506 6.42 17.60 -13.03
C TYR A 506 5.67 16.26 -13.02
N HIS A 507 6.43 15.19 -12.88
CA HIS A 507 5.94 13.92 -12.39
C HIS A 507 6.12 13.85 -10.88
N VAL A 508 5.01 13.88 -10.13
CA VAL A 508 5.02 13.67 -8.68
C VAL A 508 5.26 12.19 -8.41
N LEU A 509 6.32 11.89 -7.64
CA LEU A 509 6.76 10.52 -7.41
C LEU A 509 5.74 9.73 -6.56
N SER A 510 5.58 8.45 -6.89
CA SER A 510 4.85 7.48 -6.08
C SER A 510 5.64 7.09 -4.83
N LEU A 511 5.00 6.46 -3.83
CA LEU A 511 5.67 5.94 -2.63
C LEU A 511 6.84 5.00 -3.00
N LYS A 512 6.62 4.12 -3.98
CA LYS A 512 7.64 3.19 -4.49
C LYS A 512 8.81 3.92 -5.15
N ASP A 513 8.52 4.92 -5.98
CA ASP A 513 9.56 5.70 -6.65
C ASP A 513 10.36 6.58 -5.69
N THR A 514 9.70 7.18 -4.70
CA THR A 514 10.39 7.93 -3.65
C THR A 514 11.38 7.05 -2.89
N ARG A 515 10.97 5.83 -2.49
CA ARG A 515 11.88 4.85 -1.87
C ARG A 515 13.05 4.46 -2.75
N ARG A 516 12.82 4.27 -4.06
CA ARG A 516 13.88 3.99 -5.04
C ARG A 516 14.87 5.15 -5.14
N VAL A 517 14.39 6.37 -5.33
CA VAL A 517 15.20 7.59 -5.48
C VAL A 517 15.97 7.93 -4.20
N LEU A 518 15.40 7.60 -3.03
CA LEU A 518 16.06 7.75 -1.73
C LEU A 518 16.87 6.53 -1.29
N CYS A 519 16.93 5.45 -2.07
CA CYS A 519 17.61 4.21 -1.67
C CYS A 519 17.18 3.75 -0.26
N MET A 520 15.87 3.70 -0.04
CA MET A 520 15.21 3.25 1.20
C MET A 520 14.26 2.09 0.88
N PRO A 521 14.80 0.90 0.52
CA PRO A 521 13.96 -0.28 0.30
C PRO A 521 13.19 -0.65 1.57
N THR A 522 12.09 -1.37 1.43
CA THR A 522 11.37 -1.92 2.58
C THR A 522 12.20 -3.01 3.26
N SER A 523 11.82 -3.37 4.49
CA SER A 523 12.42 -4.50 5.23
C SER A 523 12.31 -5.81 4.42
N ALA A 524 11.15 -6.06 3.81
CA ALA A 524 10.88 -7.17 2.91
C ALA A 524 11.81 -7.18 1.69
N GLU A 525 11.97 -6.05 1.00
CA GLU A 525 12.87 -5.95 -0.15
C GLU A 525 14.33 -6.15 0.22
N SER A 526 14.76 -5.55 1.32
CA SER A 526 16.13 -5.70 1.81
C SER A 526 16.46 -7.16 2.12
N LEU A 527 15.55 -7.86 2.80
CA LEU A 527 15.73 -9.27 3.15
C LEU A 527 15.73 -10.17 1.90
N PHE A 528 14.82 -9.94 0.96
CA PHE A 528 14.75 -10.72 -0.28
C PHE A 528 16.02 -10.56 -1.12
N LEU A 529 16.50 -9.33 -1.29
CA LEU A 529 17.73 -9.05 -2.04
C LEU A 529 18.97 -9.61 -1.34
N ALA A 530 19.04 -9.52 -0.01
CA ALA A 530 20.12 -10.15 0.74
C ALA A 530 20.11 -11.67 0.59
N ALA A 531 18.92 -12.31 0.61
CA ALA A 531 18.79 -13.75 0.39
C ALA A 531 19.22 -14.15 -1.03
N MET A 532 18.87 -13.36 -2.05
CA MET A 532 19.36 -13.57 -3.42
C MET A 532 20.89 -13.47 -3.50
N ASP A 533 21.49 -12.46 -2.85
CA ASP A 533 22.92 -12.22 -2.91
C ASP A 533 23.73 -13.36 -2.27
N VAL A 534 23.37 -13.74 -1.04
CA VAL A 534 24.09 -14.80 -0.30
C VAL A 534 23.94 -16.18 -0.94
N THR A 535 22.90 -16.41 -1.73
CA THR A 535 22.64 -17.70 -2.41
C THR A 535 23.00 -17.69 -3.91
N SER A 536 23.47 -16.57 -4.45
CA SER A 536 23.77 -16.40 -5.87
C SER A 536 24.76 -17.42 -6.42
N HIS A 537 25.78 -17.77 -5.64
CA HIS A 537 26.80 -18.77 -6.00
C HIS A 537 26.25 -20.21 -6.10
N LEU A 538 25.19 -20.53 -5.33
CA LEU A 538 24.54 -21.85 -5.35
C LEU A 538 23.60 -22.00 -6.54
N THR A 539 23.04 -20.90 -7.02
CA THR A 539 21.96 -20.87 -8.03
C THR A 539 22.47 -20.59 -9.45
N THR A 540 23.74 -20.22 -9.61
CA THR A 540 24.38 -19.89 -10.90
C THR A 540 25.29 -20.99 -11.45
N SER A 541 25.78 -21.92 -10.62
CA SER A 541 26.68 -22.98 -11.08
C SER A 541 25.91 -24.20 -11.64
N ASN A 542 26.31 -24.66 -12.83
CA ASN A 542 25.78 -25.89 -13.46
C ASN A 542 26.22 -27.18 -12.74
N ALA A 543 26.95 -27.07 -11.64
CA ALA A 543 27.59 -28.19 -10.95
C ALA A 543 27.47 -28.00 -9.44
N VAL A 544 26.33 -28.41 -8.88
CA VAL A 544 26.29 -28.76 -7.45
C VAL A 544 26.01 -30.25 -7.37
N SER A 545 27.08 -31.04 -7.47
CA SER A 545 27.08 -32.42 -6.99
C SER A 545 27.19 -32.37 -5.47
N GLY A 546 26.06 -32.22 -4.78
CA GLY A 546 25.96 -32.11 -3.32
C GLY A 546 24.53 -31.78 -2.86
N ASP A 547 24.25 -31.91 -1.57
CA ASP A 547 22.94 -31.57 -0.98
C ASP A 547 22.70 -30.04 -1.03
N ILE A 548 22.08 -29.59 -2.12
CA ILE A 548 21.72 -28.18 -2.35
C ILE A 548 20.85 -27.62 -1.22
N THR A 549 20.11 -28.46 -0.50
CA THR A 549 19.24 -28.04 0.59
C THR A 549 20.05 -27.62 1.81
N ALA A 550 21.01 -28.45 2.23
CA ALA A 550 21.92 -28.12 3.32
C ALA A 550 22.72 -26.85 3.00
N ALA A 551 23.28 -26.76 1.79
CA ALA A 551 24.01 -25.58 1.33
C ALA A 551 23.15 -24.30 1.31
N MET A 552 21.89 -24.41 0.87
CA MET A 552 20.93 -23.29 0.89
C MET A 552 20.65 -22.83 2.32
N SER A 553 20.39 -23.76 3.24
CA SER A 553 20.16 -23.43 4.66
C SER A 553 21.39 -22.78 5.30
N ASP A 554 22.59 -23.28 5.01
CA ASP A 554 23.85 -22.70 5.49
C ASP A 554 24.05 -21.27 5.00
N ALA A 555 23.80 -21.01 3.71
CA ALA A 555 23.94 -19.70 3.10
C ALA A 555 22.92 -18.68 3.65
N LEU A 556 21.72 -19.12 3.99
CA LEU A 556 20.63 -18.28 4.50
C LEU A 556 20.70 -18.02 6.01
N ARG A 557 21.49 -18.80 6.76
CA ARG A 557 21.65 -18.69 8.22
C ARG A 557 21.90 -17.26 8.73
N PRO A 558 22.76 -16.42 8.10
CA PRO A 558 23.00 -15.05 8.56
C PRO A 558 21.75 -14.15 8.55
N LEU A 559 20.71 -14.52 7.81
CA LEU A 559 19.48 -13.75 7.66
C LEU A 559 18.35 -14.21 8.61
N HIS A 560 18.54 -15.31 9.35
CA HIS A 560 17.55 -15.84 10.30
C HIS A 560 17.03 -14.80 11.31
N PRO A 561 17.88 -13.91 11.89
CA PRO A 561 17.40 -12.94 12.89
C PRO A 561 16.29 -12.02 12.37
N ALA A 562 16.28 -11.70 11.07
CA ALA A 562 15.27 -10.83 10.46
C ALA A 562 13.88 -11.49 10.38
N PHE A 563 13.82 -12.82 10.35
CA PHE A 563 12.58 -13.59 10.38
C PHE A 563 12.20 -13.98 11.81
N GLU A 564 13.18 -14.37 12.62
CA GLU A 564 12.98 -14.75 14.02
C GLU A 564 12.37 -13.61 14.85
N SER A 565 12.81 -12.36 14.63
CA SER A 565 12.23 -11.18 15.28
C SER A 565 10.72 -11.04 15.04
N ARG A 566 10.24 -11.45 13.86
CA ARG A 566 8.82 -11.42 13.48
C ARG A 566 8.02 -12.50 14.18
N GLU A 567 8.52 -13.73 14.23
CA GLU A 567 7.88 -14.82 14.99
C GLU A 567 7.85 -14.49 16.49
N LYS A 568 8.93 -13.90 17.02
CA LYS A 568 8.98 -13.45 18.41
C LYS A 568 7.96 -12.36 18.70
N TRP A 569 7.87 -11.34 17.83
CA TRP A 569 6.88 -10.27 17.96
C TRP A 569 5.45 -10.83 17.93
N LEU A 570 5.15 -11.76 17.01
CA LEU A 570 3.86 -12.45 16.95
C LEU A 570 3.54 -13.14 18.29
N LEU A 571 4.47 -13.90 18.86
CA LEU A 571 4.28 -14.58 20.16
C LEU A 571 4.04 -13.59 21.31
N GLU A 572 4.78 -12.48 21.34
CA GLU A 572 4.60 -11.41 22.34
C GLU A 572 3.20 -10.80 22.24
N GLN A 573 2.72 -10.50 21.02
CA GLN A 573 1.37 -9.97 20.82
C GLN A 573 0.28 -10.98 21.23
N MET A 574 0.46 -12.25 20.87
CA MET A 574 -0.44 -13.34 21.26
C MET A 574 -0.56 -13.47 22.79
N ALA A 575 0.53 -13.29 23.52
CA ALA A 575 0.56 -13.34 24.97
C ALA A 575 -0.08 -12.11 25.65
N SER A 576 0.01 -10.93 25.02
CA SER A 576 -0.60 -9.68 25.55
C SER A 576 -2.09 -9.52 25.21
N GLN A 577 -2.62 -10.31 24.29
CA GLN A 577 -3.97 -10.15 23.78
C GLN A 577 -5.01 -10.62 24.81
N SER A 578 -6.01 -9.76 25.07
CA SER A 578 -7.25 -10.17 25.74
C SER A 578 -8.21 -10.78 24.71
N TRP A 579 -8.75 -11.96 25.03
CA TRP A 579 -9.71 -12.67 24.20
C TRP A 579 -11.10 -12.49 24.82
N ASP A 580 -11.92 -11.59 24.26
CA ASP A 580 -13.32 -11.47 24.67
C ASP A 580 -14.19 -12.54 23.99
N ASP A 581 -15.36 -12.84 24.57
CA ASP A 581 -16.27 -13.88 24.04
C ASP A 581 -16.91 -13.50 22.68
N ASN A 582 -16.86 -12.23 22.27
CA ASN A 582 -17.52 -11.74 21.05
C ASN A 582 -16.60 -11.66 19.81
N THR A 583 -15.27 -11.72 19.97
CA THR A 583 -14.31 -11.62 18.85
C THR A 583 -14.08 -12.97 18.18
N LYS A 584 -14.21 -13.03 16.84
CA LYS A 584 -13.75 -14.19 16.06
C LYS A 584 -12.23 -14.34 16.17
N ILE A 585 -11.77 -15.28 17.01
CA ILE A 585 -10.35 -15.59 17.28
C ILE A 585 -9.51 -15.58 16.01
N THR A 586 -10.00 -16.23 14.96
CA THR A 586 -9.33 -16.37 13.68
C THR A 586 -9.04 -15.04 12.98
N LEU A 587 -10.00 -14.11 12.95
CA LEU A 587 -9.79 -12.80 12.33
C LEU A 587 -8.68 -12.05 13.05
N LYS A 588 -8.68 -12.12 14.39
CA LYS A 588 -7.65 -11.48 15.22
C LYS A 588 -6.28 -12.12 15.01
N VAL A 589 -6.18 -13.45 14.97
CA VAL A 589 -4.92 -14.16 14.70
C VAL A 589 -4.35 -13.76 13.34
N ARG A 590 -5.19 -13.70 12.29
CA ARG A 590 -4.76 -13.28 10.96
C ARG A 590 -4.29 -11.83 10.92
N GLU A 591 -4.96 -10.95 11.65
CA GLU A 591 -4.56 -9.55 11.83
C GLU A 591 -3.18 -9.46 12.50
N ILE A 592 -2.95 -10.20 13.59
CA ILE A 592 -1.66 -10.18 14.30
C ILE A 592 -0.54 -10.75 13.41
N ILE A 593 -0.78 -11.85 12.68
CA ILE A 593 0.17 -12.40 11.69
C ILE A 593 0.51 -11.35 10.63
N LYS A 594 -0.50 -10.66 10.09
CA LYS A 594 -0.31 -9.59 9.10
C LYS A 594 0.52 -8.45 9.68
N ASN A 595 0.24 -8.02 10.91
CA ASN A 595 0.98 -6.94 11.59
C ASN A 595 2.41 -7.36 11.95
N ALA A 596 2.66 -8.67 12.13
CA ALA A 596 4.01 -9.22 12.24
C ALA A 596 4.79 -9.14 10.90
N GLY A 597 4.12 -8.78 9.80
CA GLY A 597 4.62 -8.85 8.44
C GLY A 597 4.96 -10.29 8.04
N LEU A 598 4.26 -11.26 8.60
CA LEU A 598 4.37 -12.68 8.28
C LEU A 598 3.33 -13.07 7.24
N TYR A 599 3.64 -14.11 6.47
CA TYR A 599 2.73 -14.67 5.49
C TYR A 599 2.62 -16.18 5.73
N VAL A 600 1.40 -16.65 5.96
CA VAL A 600 1.12 -18.08 6.01
C VAL A 600 0.87 -18.55 4.58
N ARG A 601 1.78 -19.36 4.03
CA ARG A 601 1.65 -19.83 2.66
C ARG A 601 0.48 -20.78 2.53
N TYR A 602 -0.48 -20.41 1.68
CA TYR A 602 -1.65 -21.22 1.39
C TYR A 602 -1.41 -22.07 0.14
N PHE A 603 -1.38 -23.37 0.32
CA PHE A 603 -1.32 -24.31 -0.78
C PHE A 603 -2.08 -25.59 -0.42
N PHE A 604 -2.52 -26.31 -1.45
CA PHE A 604 -3.53 -27.33 -1.29
C PHE A 604 -2.99 -28.59 -0.59
N GLU A 605 -1.74 -28.94 -0.86
CA GLU A 605 -1.05 -30.10 -0.27
C GLU A 605 -0.60 -29.88 1.18
N GLU A 606 -0.83 -28.70 1.75
CA GLU A 606 -0.66 -28.46 3.20
C GLU A 606 -1.52 -29.44 4.02
N ARG A 607 -2.62 -29.93 3.43
CA ARG A 607 -3.48 -30.96 4.00
C ARG A 607 -2.75 -32.27 4.35
N ASP A 608 -1.63 -32.57 3.70
CA ASP A 608 -0.86 -33.81 3.92
C ASP A 608 -0.28 -33.88 5.35
N ARG A 609 -0.22 -32.74 6.06
CA ARG A 609 0.24 -32.63 7.45
C ARG A 609 -0.84 -32.98 8.49
N TYR A 610 -2.09 -33.10 8.07
CA TYR A 610 -3.25 -33.23 8.95
C TYR A 610 -3.76 -34.68 9.00
N PRO A 611 -4.43 -35.07 10.11
CA PRO A 611 -5.12 -36.36 10.18
C PRO A 611 -6.09 -36.56 9.00
N PRO A 612 -6.28 -37.80 8.49
CA PRO A 612 -7.07 -38.08 7.29
C PRO A 612 -8.50 -37.49 7.33
N GLU A 613 -9.16 -37.57 8.48
CA GLU A 613 -10.52 -37.03 8.67
C GLU A 613 -10.55 -35.50 8.44
N GLY A 614 -9.57 -34.77 8.99
CA GLY A 614 -9.45 -33.33 8.80
C GLY A 614 -9.03 -32.97 7.39
N ALA A 615 -8.01 -33.65 6.86
CA ALA A 615 -7.53 -33.48 5.48
C ALA A 615 -8.67 -33.60 4.45
N SER A 616 -9.60 -34.55 4.65
CA SER A 616 -10.76 -34.76 3.76
C SER A 616 -11.66 -33.53 3.60
N LYS A 617 -11.70 -32.65 4.60
CA LYS A 617 -12.57 -31.46 4.63
C LYS A 617 -11.93 -30.22 4.02
N PHE A 618 -10.62 -30.21 3.72
CA PHE A 618 -9.91 -29.04 3.18
C PHE A 618 -10.52 -28.50 1.87
N GLY A 619 -11.15 -29.35 1.06
CA GLY A 619 -11.80 -28.91 -0.20
C GLY A 619 -13.28 -28.52 -0.09
N ASN A 620 -13.87 -28.59 1.11
CA ASN A 620 -15.25 -28.20 1.42
C ASN A 620 -15.34 -27.10 2.49
N ILE A 621 -14.25 -26.80 3.18
CA ILE A 621 -14.19 -25.74 4.19
C ILE A 621 -13.98 -24.39 3.47
N HIS A 622 -14.88 -23.44 3.69
CA HIS A 622 -14.74 -22.07 3.18
C HIS A 622 -13.49 -21.34 3.74
N ASP A 623 -12.87 -21.91 4.77
CA ASP A 623 -11.94 -21.27 5.70
C ASP A 623 -10.59 -22.02 5.85
N ILE A 624 -10.04 -22.62 4.78
CA ILE A 624 -8.69 -23.25 4.81
C ILE A 624 -7.61 -22.28 5.36
N TYR A 625 -7.80 -20.99 5.09
CA TYR A 625 -6.95 -19.91 5.56
C TYR A 625 -6.91 -19.85 7.08
N ASP A 626 -8.05 -20.10 7.70
CA ASP A 626 -8.26 -19.97 9.12
C ASP A 626 -7.59 -21.13 9.85
N ILE A 627 -7.75 -22.35 9.33
CA ILE A 627 -7.11 -23.56 9.86
C ILE A 627 -5.58 -23.44 9.81
N GLN A 628 -5.04 -23.00 8.67
CA GLN A 628 -3.59 -22.85 8.52
C GLN A 628 -3.03 -21.73 9.40
N SER A 629 -3.74 -20.60 9.52
CA SER A 629 -3.31 -19.47 10.37
C SER A 629 -3.33 -19.86 11.86
N LEU A 630 -4.38 -20.55 12.30
CA LEU A 630 -4.47 -21.05 13.67
C LEU A 630 -3.42 -22.11 13.96
N ASN A 631 -3.18 -23.07 13.06
CA ASN A 631 -2.12 -24.07 13.26
C ASN A 631 -0.74 -23.43 13.26
N TYR A 632 -0.47 -22.45 12.39
CA TYR A 632 0.80 -21.71 12.40
C TYR A 632 1.11 -21.14 13.79
N VAL A 633 0.14 -20.46 14.42
CA VAL A 633 0.30 -19.91 15.77
C VAL A 633 0.34 -21.01 16.83
N TYR A 634 -0.52 -22.02 16.72
CA TYR A 634 -0.53 -23.17 17.64
C TYR A 634 0.84 -23.86 17.69
N GLU A 635 1.45 -24.12 16.54
CA GLU A 635 2.78 -24.74 16.43
C GLU A 635 3.86 -23.89 17.09
N LEU A 636 3.82 -22.57 16.91
CA LEU A 636 4.78 -21.64 17.51
C LEU A 636 4.62 -21.57 19.04
N LEU A 637 3.39 -21.42 19.55
CA LEU A 637 3.11 -21.39 20.98
C LEU A 637 3.55 -22.68 21.65
N GLN A 638 3.22 -23.83 21.05
CA GLN A 638 3.62 -25.15 21.54
C GLN A 638 5.14 -25.32 21.56
N LYS A 639 5.85 -24.85 20.52
CA LYS A 639 7.32 -24.88 20.47
C LYS A 639 7.94 -23.97 21.52
N ALA A 640 7.32 -22.83 21.80
CA ALA A 640 7.78 -21.87 22.81
C ALA A 640 7.40 -22.26 24.26
N GLY A 641 6.62 -23.34 24.45
CA GLY A 641 6.12 -23.73 25.77
C GLY A 641 5.10 -22.74 26.37
N GLN A 642 4.42 -21.96 25.51
CA GLN A 642 3.41 -20.98 25.90
C GLN A 642 1.99 -21.57 25.84
N ASP A 643 1.02 -20.92 26.50
CA ASP A 643 -0.37 -21.38 26.50
C ASP A 643 -0.99 -21.26 25.09
N ALA A 644 -1.47 -22.38 24.56
CA ALA A 644 -2.12 -22.48 23.25
C ALA A 644 -3.59 -22.88 23.34
N LYS A 645 -4.20 -22.91 24.54
CA LYS A 645 -5.57 -23.40 24.75
C LYS A 645 -6.61 -22.66 23.92
N ILE A 646 -6.54 -21.34 23.84
CA ILE A 646 -7.49 -20.51 23.08
C ILE A 646 -7.46 -20.86 21.58
N ILE A 647 -6.26 -21.06 21.03
CA ILE A 647 -6.06 -21.42 19.62
C ILE A 647 -6.50 -22.85 19.36
N GLN A 648 -6.16 -23.75 20.28
CA GLN A 648 -6.62 -25.14 20.25
C GLN A 648 -8.15 -25.21 20.28
N GLN A 649 -8.82 -24.45 21.15
CA GLN A 649 -10.27 -24.40 21.23
C GLN A 649 -10.87 -23.89 19.91
N GLY A 650 -10.32 -22.83 19.32
CA GLY A 650 -10.76 -22.33 18.01
C GLY A 650 -10.68 -23.40 16.91
N LEU A 651 -9.60 -24.18 16.87
CA LEU A 651 -9.46 -25.30 15.93
C LEU A 651 -10.47 -26.43 16.21
N GLN A 652 -10.73 -26.73 17.49
CA GLN A 652 -11.71 -27.73 17.91
C GLN A 652 -13.15 -27.33 17.60
N ASP A 653 -13.47 -26.03 17.69
CA ASP A 653 -14.77 -25.47 17.34
C ASP A 653 -15.02 -25.55 15.83
N ILE A 654 -14.01 -25.23 15.02
CA ILE A 654 -14.07 -25.42 13.55
C ILE A 654 -14.23 -26.90 13.22
N ALA A 655 -13.50 -27.79 13.90
CA ALA A 655 -13.64 -29.23 13.68
C ALA A 655 -15.07 -29.71 14.01
N THR A 656 -15.63 -29.25 15.13
CA THR A 656 -16.99 -29.60 15.56
C THR A 656 -18.03 -29.07 14.56
N SER A 657 -17.88 -27.84 14.06
CA SER A 657 -18.81 -27.27 13.06
C SER A 657 -18.75 -27.99 11.71
N CYS A 658 -17.59 -28.59 11.37
CA CYS A 658 -17.41 -29.43 10.20
C CYS A 658 -17.88 -30.88 10.37
N GLY A 659 -18.37 -31.24 11.58
CA GLY A 659 -18.84 -32.59 11.91
C GLY A 659 -17.72 -33.64 11.93
N ILE A 660 -16.50 -33.26 12.34
CA ILE A 660 -15.34 -34.14 12.45
C ILE A 660 -14.80 -34.16 13.89
N SER A 661 -13.92 -35.10 14.22
CA SER A 661 -13.30 -35.16 15.55
C SER A 661 -12.56 -33.87 15.89
N ARG A 662 -12.66 -33.44 17.16
CA ARG A 662 -12.05 -32.20 17.68
C ARG A 662 -10.55 -32.11 17.43
N HIS A 663 -9.85 -33.24 17.29
CA HIS A 663 -8.41 -33.27 17.07
C HIS A 663 -8.00 -33.32 15.59
N SER A 664 -8.96 -33.46 14.67
CA SER A 664 -8.68 -33.70 13.26
C SER A 664 -8.14 -32.48 12.51
N LEU A 665 -8.24 -31.27 13.09
CA LEU A 665 -7.66 -30.04 12.54
C LEU A 665 -6.41 -29.56 13.29
N LEU A 666 -5.85 -30.38 14.19
CA LEU A 666 -4.60 -30.08 14.89
C LEU A 666 -3.45 -30.84 14.22
N THR A 667 -2.37 -30.15 13.88
CA THR A 667 -1.15 -30.80 13.40
C THR A 667 -0.44 -31.56 14.53
N HIS A 668 0.00 -32.79 14.27
CA HIS A 668 0.80 -33.56 15.21
C HIS A 668 2.20 -32.97 15.43
N ALA A 669 2.85 -33.29 16.55
CA ALA A 669 4.17 -32.77 16.90
C ALA A 669 5.25 -33.06 15.83
N HIS A 670 5.20 -34.25 15.21
CA HIS A 670 6.13 -34.66 14.15
C HIS A 670 5.79 -34.06 12.78
N GLN A 671 4.62 -33.41 12.63
CA GLN A 671 4.17 -32.73 11.41
C GLN A 671 4.38 -31.21 11.47
N ARG A 672 4.93 -30.67 12.56
CA ARG A 672 5.18 -29.23 12.72
C ARG A 672 6.28 -28.76 11.78
N LYS A 673 6.11 -27.59 11.16
CA LYS A 673 7.12 -27.06 10.22
C LYS A 673 8.42 -26.73 10.96
N SER A 674 9.55 -27.06 10.35
CA SER A 674 10.86 -26.61 10.84
C SER A 674 10.98 -25.08 10.73
N PHE A 675 11.91 -24.46 11.48
CA PHE A 675 12.18 -23.02 11.32
C PHE A 675 12.63 -22.70 9.89
N ASN A 676 13.50 -23.54 9.33
CA ASN A 676 14.00 -23.40 7.97
C ASN A 676 12.86 -23.43 6.95
N LEU A 677 11.94 -24.39 7.06
CA LEU A 677 10.79 -24.47 6.16
C LEU A 677 9.94 -23.19 6.22
N ARG A 678 9.60 -22.70 7.43
CA ARG A 678 8.81 -21.46 7.57
C ARG A 678 9.56 -20.24 7.02
N PHE A 679 10.88 -20.17 7.21
CA PHE A 679 11.68 -19.09 6.65
C PHE A 679 11.74 -19.12 5.12
N LEU A 680 11.89 -20.29 4.51
CA LEU A 680 11.85 -20.46 3.06
C LEU A 680 10.48 -20.07 2.49
N GLU A 681 9.39 -20.47 3.14
CA GLU A 681 8.02 -20.07 2.76
C GLU A 681 7.82 -18.55 2.88
N TYR A 682 8.39 -17.94 3.91
CA TYR A 682 8.38 -16.50 4.07
C TYR A 682 9.13 -15.80 2.94
N LEU A 683 10.35 -16.23 2.60
CA LEU A 683 11.15 -15.62 1.53
C LEU A 683 10.44 -15.61 0.18
N VAL A 684 9.80 -16.73 -0.22
CA VAL A 684 9.07 -16.79 -1.50
C VAL A 684 7.81 -15.92 -1.51
N SER A 685 7.28 -15.55 -0.34
CA SER A 685 6.12 -14.66 -0.22
C SER A 685 6.45 -13.17 -0.31
N LEU A 686 7.72 -12.79 -0.20
CA LEU A 686 8.13 -11.38 -0.20
C LEU A 686 7.94 -10.72 -1.57
N SER A 687 8.06 -11.49 -2.66
CA SER A 687 7.83 -10.98 -4.01
C SER A 687 6.36 -11.06 -4.38
N CYS A 688 5.77 -9.93 -4.82
CA CYS A 688 4.37 -9.80 -5.22
C CYS A 688 3.36 -10.10 -4.08
N SER A 689 3.01 -9.07 -3.32
CA SER A 689 1.98 -9.12 -2.28
C SER A 689 0.91 -8.07 -2.54
N PHE A 690 -0.28 -8.22 -1.95
CA PHE A 690 -1.30 -7.17 -2.04
C PHE A 690 -1.02 -6.00 -1.12
N SER A 691 -1.41 -4.80 -1.54
CA SER A 691 -1.62 -3.66 -0.64
C SER A 691 -2.70 -3.98 0.41
N PRO A 692 -2.72 -3.30 1.58
CA PRO A 692 -3.73 -3.55 2.62
C PRO A 692 -5.19 -3.46 2.16
N ASP A 693 -5.48 -2.65 1.14
CA ASP A 693 -6.80 -2.41 0.54
C ASP A 693 -7.07 -3.27 -0.71
N TYR A 694 -6.12 -4.14 -1.08
CA TYR A 694 -6.17 -5.11 -2.18
C TYR A 694 -6.37 -4.49 -3.57
N THR A 695 -5.88 -3.26 -3.78
CA THR A 695 -5.97 -2.55 -5.07
C THR A 695 -4.67 -2.57 -5.87
N GLU A 696 -3.53 -2.85 -5.21
CA GLU A 696 -2.21 -2.90 -5.82
C GLU A 696 -1.47 -4.19 -5.47
N VAL A 697 -0.59 -4.62 -6.38
CA VAL A 697 0.42 -5.65 -6.13
C VAL A 697 1.77 -4.96 -5.86
N SER A 698 2.21 -5.03 -4.62
CA SER A 698 3.47 -4.52 -4.09
C SER A 698 4.66 -5.42 -4.46
N ASN A 699 5.88 -4.93 -4.27
CA ASN A 699 7.13 -5.70 -4.43
C ASN A 699 7.37 -6.30 -5.82
N THR A 700 6.76 -5.73 -6.86
CA THR A 700 6.87 -6.20 -8.25
C THR A 700 8.27 -6.01 -8.86
N SER A 701 9.05 -5.05 -8.36
CA SER A 701 10.42 -4.77 -8.84
C SER A 701 11.40 -5.91 -8.57
N MET A 702 11.12 -6.78 -7.60
CA MET A 702 11.99 -7.92 -7.29
C MET A 702 12.11 -8.90 -8.46
N ARG A 703 11.07 -8.99 -9.30
CA ARG A 703 11.00 -9.86 -10.48
C ARG A 703 11.97 -9.45 -11.57
N GLU A 704 12.36 -8.17 -11.60
CA GLU A 704 13.25 -7.60 -12.62
C GLU A 704 14.73 -7.85 -12.28
N ARG A 705 15.03 -8.42 -11.10
CA ARG A 705 16.40 -8.69 -10.66
C ARG A 705 16.98 -9.86 -11.43
N VAL A 706 18.22 -9.67 -11.91
CA VAL A 706 19.00 -10.76 -12.51
C VAL A 706 19.14 -11.88 -11.49
N GLY A 707 18.85 -13.12 -11.91
CA GLY A 707 18.88 -14.29 -11.03
C GLY A 707 17.60 -14.56 -10.24
N TYR A 708 16.52 -13.76 -10.39
CA TYR A 708 15.24 -13.98 -9.69
C TYR A 708 14.71 -15.41 -9.86
N ASN A 709 14.62 -15.89 -11.11
CA ASN A 709 14.15 -17.24 -11.42
C ASN A 709 15.08 -18.33 -10.85
N SER A 710 16.40 -18.15 -10.94
CA SER A 710 17.37 -19.10 -10.38
C SER A 710 17.30 -19.17 -8.85
N PHE A 711 17.12 -18.03 -8.19
CA PHE A 711 16.92 -17.92 -6.75
C PHE A 711 15.66 -18.68 -6.30
N LEU A 712 14.51 -18.36 -6.91
CA LEU A 712 13.25 -19.02 -6.55
C LEU A 712 13.28 -20.52 -6.85
N ALA A 713 13.91 -20.95 -7.95
CA ALA A 713 14.13 -22.37 -8.20
C ALA A 713 14.90 -23.03 -7.05
N GLY A 714 16.03 -22.46 -6.63
CA GLY A 714 16.81 -22.98 -5.49
C GLY A 714 15.99 -23.07 -4.20
N ILE A 715 15.22 -22.04 -3.88
CA ILE A 715 14.35 -22.02 -2.69
C ILE A 715 13.26 -23.09 -2.79
N PHE A 716 12.56 -23.22 -3.93
CA PHE A 716 11.53 -24.24 -4.10
C PHE A 716 12.09 -25.66 -4.08
N LYS A 717 13.37 -25.87 -4.48
CA LYS A 717 14.04 -27.16 -4.31
C LYS A 717 14.29 -27.50 -2.84
N ALA A 718 14.66 -26.52 -2.02
CA ALA A 718 14.80 -26.71 -0.58
C ALA A 718 13.44 -26.94 0.11
N ILE A 719 12.40 -26.21 -0.31
CA ILE A 719 11.02 -26.42 0.16
C ILE A 719 10.51 -27.83 -0.22
N ASP A 720 10.80 -28.29 -1.43
CA ASP A 720 10.48 -29.66 -1.90
C ASP A 720 11.05 -30.72 -0.97
N TYR A 721 12.34 -30.60 -0.61
CA TYR A 721 12.99 -31.53 0.30
C TYR A 721 12.32 -31.57 1.69
N GLU A 722 12.11 -30.40 2.31
CA GLU A 722 11.50 -30.32 3.65
C GLU A 722 10.08 -30.89 3.68
N TYR A 723 9.26 -30.61 2.65
CA TYR A 723 7.91 -31.17 2.57
C TYR A 723 7.89 -32.67 2.30
N LYS A 724 8.77 -33.18 1.43
CA LYS A 724 8.91 -34.62 1.22
C LYS A 724 9.27 -35.34 2.53
N SER A 725 10.14 -34.74 3.36
CA SER A 725 10.49 -35.27 4.68
C SER A 725 9.32 -35.25 5.67
N LEU A 726 8.47 -34.21 5.67
CA LEU A 726 7.26 -34.20 6.51
C LEU A 726 6.25 -35.24 6.03
N ARG A 727 6.10 -35.35 4.71
CA ARG A 727 5.18 -36.28 4.06
C ARG A 727 5.55 -37.74 4.29
N SER A 728 6.85 -38.08 4.33
CA SER A 728 7.30 -39.47 4.53
C SER A 728 6.91 -40.06 5.89
N VAL A 729 6.60 -39.20 6.87
CA VAL A 729 6.14 -39.60 8.21
C VAL A 729 4.70 -39.17 8.48
N SER A 730 3.94 -38.86 7.43
CA SER A 730 2.53 -38.43 7.50
C SER A 730 1.55 -39.57 7.22
N GLU A 731 0.26 -39.30 7.46
CA GLU A 731 -0.86 -40.16 7.05
C GLU A 731 -1.45 -39.74 5.69
N ALA A 732 -0.67 -39.03 4.86
CA ALA A 732 -1.12 -38.55 3.56
C ALA A 732 -1.44 -39.71 2.60
N GLU A 733 -2.42 -39.48 1.73
CA GLU A 733 -2.86 -40.46 0.74
C GLU A 733 -1.71 -40.91 -0.18
N ALA A 734 -1.66 -42.20 -0.53
CA ALA A 734 -0.63 -42.70 -1.43
C ALA A 734 -0.78 -42.07 -2.83
N LYS A 735 0.36 -41.67 -3.41
CA LYS A 735 0.46 -41.18 -4.80
C LYS A 735 0.82 -42.34 -5.73
N SER A 736 0.44 -42.27 -7.00
CA SER A 736 0.72 -43.29 -8.02
C SER A 736 1.56 -42.72 -9.16
N ASN A 737 2.47 -43.53 -9.71
CA ASN A 737 3.35 -43.15 -10.83
C ASN A 737 2.64 -43.10 -12.21
N GLN A 738 1.39 -43.56 -12.32
CA GLN A 738 0.70 -43.63 -13.61
C GLN A 738 0.21 -42.26 -14.09
N LEU A 739 0.41 -41.98 -15.38
CA LEU A 739 -0.27 -40.89 -16.08
C LEU A 739 -1.74 -41.30 -16.33
N LEU A 740 -2.68 -40.41 -16.01
CA LEU A 740 -4.11 -40.66 -16.23
C LEU A 740 -4.74 -39.56 -17.09
N ALA A 741 -5.76 -39.96 -17.86
CA ALA A 741 -6.65 -39.04 -18.55
C ALA A 741 -8.12 -39.38 -18.27
N PHE A 742 -9.04 -38.47 -18.57
CA PHE A 742 -10.48 -38.68 -18.38
C PHE A 742 -11.30 -37.80 -19.34
N HIS A 743 -12.48 -38.26 -19.76
CA HIS A 743 -13.42 -37.41 -20.48
C HIS A 743 -14.18 -36.53 -19.49
N VAL A 744 -14.17 -35.22 -19.73
CA VAL A 744 -14.95 -34.28 -18.93
C VAL A 744 -16.45 -34.53 -19.20
N CYS A 745 -17.22 -34.83 -18.15
CA CYS A 745 -18.64 -35.24 -18.10
C CYS A 745 -18.96 -36.75 -18.04
N GLN A 746 -17.99 -37.66 -18.18
CA GLN A 746 -18.22 -39.07 -17.85
C GLN A 746 -17.86 -39.31 -16.38
N SER A 747 -18.81 -39.81 -15.60
CA SER A 747 -18.66 -39.97 -14.14
C SER A 747 -17.77 -41.15 -13.74
N GLU A 748 -17.49 -42.09 -14.66
CA GLU A 748 -16.71 -43.30 -14.38
C GLU A 748 -15.73 -43.62 -15.53
N GLY A 749 -14.47 -43.89 -15.17
CA GLY A 749 -13.41 -44.35 -16.07
C GLY A 749 -12.23 -43.38 -16.20
N TYR A 750 -11.03 -43.86 -15.85
CA TYR A 750 -9.78 -43.21 -16.23
C TYR A 750 -9.21 -43.92 -17.46
N ILE A 751 -8.71 -43.14 -18.39
CA ILE A 751 -8.05 -43.61 -19.61
C ILE A 751 -6.58 -43.80 -19.28
N THR A 752 -6.08 -45.00 -19.53
CA THR A 752 -4.66 -45.34 -19.33
C THR A 752 -3.81 -44.80 -20.48
N LEU A 753 -2.48 -44.74 -20.29
CA LEU A 753 -1.53 -44.35 -21.34
C LEU A 753 -1.74 -45.12 -22.66
N LYS A 754 -2.03 -46.42 -22.56
CA LYS A 754 -2.23 -47.31 -23.73
C LYS A 754 -3.42 -46.88 -24.58
N ASP A 755 -4.51 -46.46 -23.92
CA ASP A 755 -5.76 -46.11 -24.59
C ASP A 755 -5.82 -44.62 -24.95
N LEU A 756 -5.04 -43.78 -24.28
CA LEU A 756 -5.01 -42.31 -24.42
C LEU A 756 -4.85 -41.87 -25.88
N ARG A 757 -4.00 -42.53 -26.65
CA ARG A 757 -3.73 -42.19 -28.05
C ARG A 757 -4.98 -42.23 -28.92
N SER A 758 -5.78 -43.29 -28.79
CA SER A 758 -7.03 -43.42 -29.54
C SER A 758 -8.02 -42.30 -29.18
N GLN A 759 -7.97 -41.81 -27.94
CA GLN A 759 -8.88 -40.80 -27.41
C GLN A 759 -8.50 -39.37 -27.80
N ILE A 760 -7.21 -39.06 -28.04
CA ILE A 760 -6.77 -37.71 -28.42
C ILE A 760 -7.51 -37.22 -29.67
N SER A 761 -7.63 -38.09 -30.70
CA SER A 761 -8.30 -37.75 -31.96
C SER A 761 -9.83 -37.53 -31.84
N LEU A 762 -10.43 -37.99 -30.73
CA LEU A 762 -11.88 -37.95 -30.50
C LEU A 762 -12.34 -36.73 -29.70
N ASN A 763 -11.42 -35.89 -29.24
CA ASN A 763 -11.70 -34.72 -28.41
C ASN A 763 -11.25 -33.41 -29.10
N ASP A 764 -11.99 -32.33 -28.87
CA ASP A 764 -11.74 -31.04 -29.51
C ASP A 764 -10.63 -30.23 -28.82
N TRP A 765 -10.55 -30.39 -27.51
CA TRP A 765 -9.65 -29.67 -26.61
C TRP A 765 -9.03 -30.64 -25.58
N ILE A 766 -7.81 -30.32 -25.13
CA ILE A 766 -7.06 -31.06 -24.12
C ILE A 766 -6.74 -30.12 -22.96
N MET A 767 -7.22 -30.43 -21.76
CA MET A 767 -6.89 -29.70 -20.54
C MET A 767 -5.60 -30.26 -19.92
N LEU A 768 -4.58 -29.42 -19.85
CA LEU A 768 -3.31 -29.75 -19.21
C LEU A 768 -3.43 -29.70 -17.68
N PRO A 769 -2.70 -30.58 -16.96
CA PRO A 769 -2.68 -30.56 -15.50
C PRO A 769 -1.91 -29.34 -14.97
N ASN A 770 -2.25 -28.94 -13.74
CA ASN A 770 -1.52 -27.91 -12.99
C ASN A 770 -0.83 -28.50 -11.75
N SER A 771 -0.20 -27.64 -10.92
CA SER A 771 0.68 -28.06 -9.83
C SER A 771 0.04 -28.93 -8.74
N GLY A 772 -1.28 -28.89 -8.55
CA GLY A 772 -1.99 -29.72 -7.57
C GLY A 772 -2.66 -30.97 -8.17
N MET A 773 -2.51 -31.19 -9.48
CA MET A 773 -3.25 -32.21 -10.23
C MET A 773 -2.40 -33.46 -10.48
N THR A 774 -1.89 -34.04 -9.39
CA THR A 774 -1.15 -35.31 -9.42
C THR A 774 -2.07 -36.51 -9.21
N ASN A 775 -1.59 -37.72 -9.53
CA ASN A 775 -2.36 -38.95 -9.40
C ASN A 775 -2.46 -39.43 -7.94
N TYR A 776 -3.47 -38.91 -7.25
CA TYR A 776 -3.96 -39.30 -5.93
C TYR A 776 -5.45 -38.90 -5.81
N PRO A 777 -6.21 -39.37 -4.80
CA PRO A 777 -7.66 -39.21 -4.74
C PRO A 777 -8.12 -37.75 -4.89
N GLU A 778 -7.47 -36.84 -4.20
CA GLU A 778 -7.83 -35.44 -4.25
C GLU A 778 -7.35 -34.73 -5.52
N GLY A 779 -6.15 -35.02 -6.02
CA GLY A 779 -5.66 -34.46 -7.27
C GLY A 779 -6.57 -34.82 -8.44
N LYS A 780 -7.13 -36.04 -8.42
CA LYS A 780 -8.19 -36.48 -9.35
C LYS A 780 -9.46 -35.63 -9.23
N ARG A 781 -9.94 -35.41 -8.00
CA ARG A 781 -11.12 -34.57 -7.74
C ARG A 781 -10.93 -33.12 -8.23
N LEU A 782 -9.77 -32.53 -7.96
CA LEU A 782 -9.42 -31.18 -8.43
C LEU A 782 -9.38 -31.12 -9.96
N SER A 783 -8.79 -32.13 -10.60
CA SER A 783 -8.73 -32.24 -12.07
C SER A 783 -10.12 -32.30 -12.69
N GLN A 784 -11.00 -33.16 -12.17
CA GLN A 784 -12.38 -33.28 -12.64
C GLN A 784 -13.18 -31.99 -12.46
N ARG A 785 -13.05 -31.32 -11.30
CA ARG A 785 -13.71 -30.02 -11.04
C ARG A 785 -13.23 -28.94 -12.01
N LEU A 786 -11.93 -28.85 -12.27
CA LEU A 786 -11.39 -27.90 -13.24
C LEU A 786 -11.91 -28.19 -14.66
N GLY A 787 -11.91 -29.46 -15.08
CA GLY A 787 -12.45 -29.87 -16.37
C GLY A 787 -13.91 -29.43 -16.54
N ALA A 788 -14.75 -29.68 -15.53
CA ALA A 788 -16.14 -29.26 -15.54
C ALA A 788 -16.31 -27.73 -15.66
N ILE A 789 -15.46 -26.95 -14.96
CA ILE A 789 -15.45 -25.49 -15.06
C ILE A 789 -15.09 -25.05 -16.50
N TYR A 790 -14.04 -25.62 -17.09
CA TYR A 790 -13.64 -25.31 -18.46
C TYR A 790 -14.75 -25.62 -19.45
N LEU A 791 -15.28 -26.84 -19.42
CA LEU A 791 -16.32 -27.26 -20.37
C LEU A 791 -17.57 -26.38 -20.24
N SER A 792 -18.01 -26.08 -19.03
CA SER A 792 -19.14 -25.18 -18.80
C SER A 792 -18.93 -23.77 -19.39
N HIS A 793 -17.70 -23.23 -19.33
CA HIS A 793 -17.40 -21.92 -19.91
C HIS A 793 -17.19 -21.98 -21.42
N LEU A 794 -16.53 -23.02 -21.95
CA LEU A 794 -16.41 -23.23 -23.39
C LEU A 794 -17.79 -23.28 -24.04
N LYS A 795 -18.72 -24.07 -23.48
CA LYS A 795 -20.12 -24.12 -23.96
C LYS A 795 -20.81 -22.76 -23.98
N ARG A 796 -20.44 -21.85 -23.08
CA ARG A 796 -20.96 -20.47 -23.06
C ARG A 796 -20.25 -19.53 -24.05
N MET A 797 -18.95 -19.70 -24.25
CA MET A 797 -18.16 -18.88 -25.18
C MET A 797 -18.45 -19.25 -26.64
N ILE A 798 -18.75 -20.52 -26.93
CA ILE A 798 -19.03 -21.03 -28.27
C ILE A 798 -20.33 -21.84 -28.30
N PRO A 799 -21.49 -21.17 -28.10
CA PRO A 799 -22.77 -21.84 -27.87
C PRO A 799 -23.23 -22.70 -29.05
N TYR A 800 -22.83 -22.34 -30.28
CA TYR A 800 -23.15 -23.14 -31.48
C TYR A 800 -22.61 -24.57 -31.43
N TYR A 801 -21.49 -24.79 -30.73
CA TYR A 801 -20.83 -26.09 -30.59
C TYR A 801 -21.09 -26.77 -29.23
N ALA A 802 -21.97 -26.22 -28.40
CA ALA A 802 -22.10 -26.60 -26.99
C ALA A 802 -22.40 -28.09 -26.76
N ASP A 803 -23.18 -28.72 -27.64
CA ASP A 803 -23.59 -30.13 -27.51
C ASP A 803 -22.57 -31.12 -28.08
N SER A 804 -21.75 -30.68 -29.05
CA SER A 804 -20.72 -31.51 -29.67
C SER A 804 -19.35 -31.42 -28.99
N LEU A 805 -19.14 -30.41 -28.12
CA LEU A 805 -17.87 -30.17 -27.46
C LEU A 805 -17.39 -31.33 -26.57
N ARG A 806 -16.19 -31.81 -26.86
CA ARG A 806 -15.51 -32.87 -26.11
C ARG A 806 -14.18 -32.35 -25.57
N LEU A 807 -14.00 -32.51 -24.25
CA LEU A 807 -12.81 -32.08 -23.53
C LEU A 807 -12.17 -33.29 -22.85
N LEU A 808 -10.88 -33.49 -23.13
CA LEU A 808 -10.06 -34.50 -22.48
C LEU A 808 -9.24 -33.85 -21.35
N GLY A 809 -9.41 -34.33 -20.12
CA GLY A 809 -8.62 -33.89 -18.97
C GLY A 809 -7.43 -34.81 -18.72
N LEU A 810 -6.28 -34.23 -18.33
CA LEU A 810 -5.06 -34.95 -18.01
C LEU A 810 -4.68 -34.74 -16.53
N ILE A 811 -3.99 -35.72 -15.95
CA ILE A 811 -3.53 -35.73 -14.55
C ILE A 811 -2.06 -36.12 -14.55
N HIS A 812 -1.21 -35.35 -13.86
CA HIS A 812 0.20 -35.69 -13.71
C HIS A 812 0.38 -37.01 -12.95
N PRO A 813 1.45 -37.77 -13.20
CA PRO A 813 1.88 -38.79 -12.25
C PRO A 813 2.10 -38.16 -10.87
N GLY A 814 1.85 -38.93 -9.82
CA GLY A 814 2.08 -38.54 -8.44
C GLY A 814 3.42 -38.98 -7.87
N LEU A 815 4.16 -39.85 -8.57
CA LEU A 815 5.53 -40.24 -8.26
C LEU A 815 6.45 -39.94 -9.45
N ASP A 816 7.70 -39.60 -9.21
CA ASP A 816 8.73 -39.45 -10.24
C ASP A 816 9.41 -40.80 -10.59
N GLU A 817 10.48 -40.74 -11.38
CA GLU A 817 11.22 -41.93 -11.85
C GLU A 817 11.92 -42.71 -10.73
N ASP A 818 12.28 -42.02 -9.64
CA ASP A 818 12.93 -42.62 -8.47
C ASP A 818 11.90 -43.13 -7.45
N GLY A 819 10.61 -42.93 -7.71
CA GLY A 819 9.50 -43.29 -6.83
C GLY A 819 9.22 -42.25 -5.73
N ASP A 820 9.81 -41.06 -5.82
CA ASP A 820 9.57 -39.98 -4.88
C ASP A 820 8.23 -39.28 -5.18
N PRO A 821 7.51 -38.78 -4.16
CA PRO A 821 6.25 -38.08 -4.37
C PRO A 821 6.46 -36.74 -5.05
N ILE A 822 5.78 -36.52 -6.18
CA ILE A 822 5.71 -35.23 -6.85
C ILE A 822 4.72 -34.35 -6.10
N ILE A 823 5.19 -33.25 -5.54
CA ILE A 823 4.39 -32.25 -4.82
C ILE A 823 4.45 -30.90 -5.55
N GLU A 824 3.68 -29.93 -5.08
CA GLU A 824 3.56 -28.60 -5.69
C GLU A 824 4.94 -27.95 -5.84
N SER A 825 5.79 -28.00 -4.81
CA SER A 825 7.15 -27.46 -4.84
C SER A 825 8.05 -28.15 -5.88
N SER A 826 7.88 -29.45 -6.13
CA SER A 826 8.59 -30.16 -7.20
C SER A 826 8.29 -29.55 -8.58
N LEU A 827 7.03 -29.19 -8.82
CA LEU A 827 6.60 -28.57 -10.07
C LEU A 827 6.96 -27.08 -10.14
N LEU A 828 6.93 -26.36 -9.02
CA LEU A 828 7.37 -24.97 -8.94
C LEU A 828 8.88 -24.82 -9.19
N TYR A 829 9.70 -25.77 -8.74
CA TYR A 829 11.13 -25.80 -9.06
C TYR A 829 11.37 -25.78 -10.59
N ASN A 830 10.76 -26.72 -11.31
CA ASN A 830 10.89 -26.80 -12.77
C ASN A 830 10.32 -25.55 -13.46
N ARG A 831 9.21 -25.01 -12.95
CA ARG A 831 8.58 -23.79 -13.44
C ARG A 831 9.55 -22.60 -13.45
N PHE A 832 10.28 -22.38 -12.37
CA PHE A 832 11.24 -21.28 -12.29
C PHE A 832 12.50 -21.53 -13.10
N LEU A 833 12.97 -22.78 -13.17
CA LEU A 833 14.12 -23.11 -14.00
C LEU A 833 13.91 -22.80 -15.50
N LEU A 834 12.67 -22.88 -16.00
CA LEU A 834 12.34 -22.47 -17.38
C LEU A 834 12.60 -20.98 -17.66
N GLY A 835 12.64 -20.15 -16.62
CA GLY A 835 12.98 -18.73 -16.72
C GLY A 835 14.48 -18.45 -16.59
N THR A 836 15.33 -19.46 -16.70
CA THR A 836 16.81 -19.35 -16.58
C THR A 836 17.52 -19.73 -17.88
N SER A 837 18.85 -19.66 -17.91
CA SER A 837 19.66 -20.17 -19.03
C SER A 837 19.53 -21.68 -19.28
N ARG A 838 18.99 -22.43 -18.31
CA ARG A 838 18.80 -23.90 -18.42
C ARG A 838 17.51 -24.31 -19.13
N HIS A 839 16.72 -23.33 -19.59
CA HIS A 839 15.38 -23.52 -20.13
C HIS A 839 15.27 -24.60 -21.22
N THR A 840 16.27 -24.77 -22.10
CA THR A 840 16.27 -25.80 -23.16
C THR A 840 16.43 -27.23 -22.63
N SER A 841 17.24 -27.41 -21.58
CA SER A 841 17.58 -28.73 -21.03
C SER A 841 16.52 -29.33 -20.09
N ILE A 842 15.46 -28.59 -19.79
CA ILE A 842 14.49 -28.99 -18.77
C ILE A 842 13.33 -29.71 -19.42
N VAL A 843 13.23 -31.00 -19.12
CA VAL A 843 12.05 -31.82 -19.35
C VAL A 843 11.84 -32.65 -18.09
N GLY A 844 10.97 -32.20 -17.19
CA GLY A 844 10.65 -32.96 -15.99
C GLY A 844 9.93 -34.27 -16.34
N TYR A 845 10.12 -35.29 -15.52
CA TYR A 845 9.49 -36.61 -15.70
C TYR A 845 7.98 -36.55 -16.03
N PRO A 846 7.15 -35.73 -15.35
CA PRO A 846 5.73 -35.60 -15.70
C PRO A 846 5.47 -35.03 -17.09
N SER A 847 6.28 -34.07 -17.52
CA SER A 847 6.18 -33.42 -18.84
C SER A 847 6.68 -34.36 -19.93
N ARG A 848 7.70 -35.18 -19.66
CA ARG A 848 8.21 -36.19 -20.59
C ARG A 848 7.15 -37.25 -20.89
N LEU A 849 6.50 -37.79 -19.87
CA LEU A 849 5.40 -38.75 -20.04
C LEU A 849 4.26 -38.17 -20.90
N LEU A 850 3.88 -36.91 -20.65
CA LEU A 850 2.87 -36.22 -21.44
C LEU A 850 3.31 -36.01 -22.90
N TYR A 851 4.56 -35.58 -23.11
CA TYR A 851 5.15 -35.42 -24.44
C TYR A 851 5.15 -36.74 -25.23
N GLU A 852 5.68 -37.82 -24.64
CA GLU A 852 5.82 -39.12 -25.28
C GLU A 852 4.46 -39.79 -25.55
N ALA A 853 3.43 -39.44 -24.77
CA ALA A 853 2.07 -39.91 -24.97
C ALA A 853 1.30 -39.13 -26.06
N ILE A 854 1.55 -37.83 -26.20
CA ILE A 854 0.69 -36.91 -26.96
C ILE A 854 1.36 -36.39 -28.24
N LEU A 855 2.59 -35.87 -28.13
CA LEU A 855 3.26 -35.15 -29.22
C LEU A 855 4.24 -36.03 -30.01
N LEU A 856 5.03 -36.89 -29.34
CA LEU A 856 5.94 -37.80 -30.04
C LEU A 856 5.25 -38.68 -31.10
N PRO A 857 4.03 -39.20 -30.88
CA PRO A 857 3.31 -39.96 -31.90
C PRO A 857 3.08 -39.20 -33.21
N GLN A 858 3.03 -37.86 -33.18
CA GLN A 858 2.88 -37.03 -34.38
C GLN A 858 4.18 -36.93 -35.21
N LEU A 859 5.32 -37.32 -34.63
CA LEU A 859 6.63 -37.24 -35.27
C LEU A 859 7.05 -38.52 -36.01
N VAL A 860 6.32 -39.64 -35.87
CA VAL A 860 6.76 -40.96 -36.36
C VAL A 860 5.72 -41.66 -37.25
N LYS A 861 6.17 -42.50 -38.21
CA LYS A 861 5.28 -43.15 -39.20
C LYS A 861 4.32 -44.19 -38.61
N GLN A 862 4.77 -44.94 -37.62
CA GLN A 862 4.01 -46.05 -37.01
C GLN A 862 3.90 -45.82 -35.51
N PRO A 863 3.11 -44.82 -35.06
CA PRO A 863 3.04 -44.46 -33.65
C PRO A 863 2.62 -45.63 -32.76
N ASP A 864 1.69 -46.48 -33.21
CA ASP A 864 1.19 -47.65 -32.47
C ASP A 864 2.26 -48.71 -32.18
N ARG A 865 3.37 -48.67 -32.91
CA ARG A 865 4.50 -49.60 -32.71
C ARG A 865 5.55 -49.09 -31.74
N LEU A 866 5.43 -47.87 -31.22
CA LEU A 866 6.41 -47.31 -30.28
C LEU A 866 6.54 -48.19 -29.03
N LEU A 867 7.78 -48.54 -28.66
CA LEU A 867 8.09 -49.41 -27.53
C LEU A 867 8.12 -48.61 -26.22
N TYR A 868 7.30 -49.04 -25.28
CA TYR A 868 7.23 -48.48 -23.92
C TYR A 868 7.84 -49.43 -22.89
N ASP A 869 8.46 -48.87 -21.85
CA ASP A 869 8.88 -49.62 -20.65
C ASP A 869 7.71 -49.83 -19.66
N ALA A 870 8.00 -50.39 -18.49
CA ALA A 870 6.99 -50.71 -17.48
C ALA A 870 6.42 -49.44 -16.82
N GLU A 871 7.18 -48.36 -16.84
CA GLU A 871 6.88 -47.05 -16.27
C GLU A 871 6.09 -46.17 -17.26
N GLY A 872 6.01 -46.59 -18.52
CA GLY A 872 5.26 -45.91 -19.58
C GLY A 872 6.07 -44.85 -20.34
N LEU A 873 7.39 -44.87 -20.22
CA LEU A 873 8.31 -44.09 -21.02
C LEU A 873 8.72 -44.85 -22.29
N ILE A 874 9.12 -44.11 -23.31
CA ILE A 874 9.61 -44.67 -24.56
C ILE A 874 11.03 -45.18 -24.39
N VAL A 875 11.23 -46.43 -24.81
CA VAL A 875 12.55 -47.06 -24.88
C VAL A 875 13.33 -46.43 -26.03
N ARG A 876 14.56 -45.99 -25.74
CA ARG A 876 15.41 -45.24 -26.68
C ARG A 876 16.75 -45.95 -26.91
N LYS A 877 17.33 -45.77 -28.10
CA LYS A 877 18.72 -46.12 -28.42
C LYS A 877 19.41 -44.89 -28.99
N ASP A 878 20.53 -44.48 -28.40
CA ASP A 878 21.29 -43.29 -28.81
C ASP A 878 20.40 -42.02 -28.89
N GLY A 879 19.48 -41.88 -27.94
CA GLY A 879 18.50 -40.79 -27.87
C GLY A 879 17.23 -41.00 -28.73
N LEU A 880 17.27 -41.88 -29.72
CA LEU A 880 16.17 -42.09 -30.67
C LEU A 880 15.13 -43.10 -30.15
N PRO A 881 13.83 -42.83 -30.34
CA PRO A 881 12.74 -43.73 -29.93
C PRO A 881 12.76 -45.04 -30.72
N LEU A 882 12.40 -46.16 -30.07
CA LEU A 882 12.34 -47.48 -30.68
C LEU A 882 10.91 -47.95 -30.96
N TYR A 883 10.76 -48.82 -31.96
CA TYR A 883 9.58 -49.64 -32.16
C TYR A 883 9.63 -50.95 -31.33
N ASP A 884 8.51 -51.65 -31.26
CA ASP A 884 8.30 -52.93 -30.56
C ASP A 884 9.29 -54.03 -30.98
N ASP A 885 9.74 -54.01 -32.23
CA ASP A 885 10.81 -54.87 -32.78
C ASP A 885 12.23 -54.40 -32.48
N ARG A 886 12.38 -53.36 -31.63
CA ARG A 886 13.64 -52.69 -31.25
C ARG A 886 14.37 -51.98 -32.39
N THR A 887 13.71 -51.73 -33.52
CA THR A 887 14.24 -50.87 -34.57
C THR A 887 14.00 -49.39 -34.25
N ILE A 888 14.83 -48.49 -34.80
CA ILE A 888 14.68 -47.04 -34.60
C ILE A 888 13.40 -46.56 -35.30
N ALA A 889 12.58 -45.77 -34.59
CA ALA A 889 11.38 -45.20 -35.14
C ALA A 889 11.69 -44.21 -36.26
N ARG A 890 10.87 -44.24 -37.33
CA ARG A 890 11.09 -43.42 -38.52
C ARG A 890 10.20 -42.19 -38.52
N ARG A 891 10.76 -41.05 -38.88
CA ARG A 891 10.04 -39.77 -39.03
C ARG A 891 8.95 -39.83 -40.10
N ILE A 892 7.88 -39.05 -39.96
CA ILE A 892 6.89 -38.89 -41.04
C ILE A 892 7.46 -38.08 -42.22
N ASP A 893 6.86 -38.25 -43.40
CA ASP A 893 7.27 -37.50 -44.59
C ASP A 893 6.72 -36.06 -44.55
N ALA A 894 7.39 -35.10 -45.19
CA ALA A 894 7.00 -33.69 -45.14
C ALA A 894 5.54 -33.44 -45.55
N CYS A 895 5.04 -34.14 -46.58
CA CYS A 895 3.64 -34.03 -47.01
C CYS A 895 2.65 -34.54 -45.95
N ALA A 896 3.05 -35.48 -45.08
CA ALA A 896 2.19 -36.01 -44.03
C ALA A 896 1.99 -35.01 -42.88
N ILE A 897 2.90 -34.04 -42.71
CA ILE A 897 2.78 -32.97 -41.70
C ILE A 897 1.51 -32.13 -41.93
N GLU A 898 1.07 -31.97 -43.19
CA GLU A 898 -0.16 -31.24 -43.53
C GLU A 898 -1.44 -31.97 -43.13
N GLY A 899 -1.40 -33.30 -43.07
CA GLY A 899 -2.53 -34.14 -42.67
C GLY A 899 -2.64 -34.38 -41.17
N LEU A 900 -1.72 -33.86 -40.35
CA LEU A 900 -1.76 -34.05 -38.90
C LEU A 900 -2.96 -33.31 -38.28
N PRO A 901 -3.73 -33.96 -37.39
CA PRO A 901 -4.85 -33.32 -36.71
C PRO A 901 -4.35 -32.22 -35.76
N PRO A 902 -5.05 -31.07 -35.67
CA PRO A 902 -4.69 -30.03 -34.71
C PRO A 902 -4.84 -30.49 -33.26
N LEU A 903 -3.91 -30.09 -32.41
CA LEU A 903 -4.07 -30.19 -30.96
C LEU A 903 -4.30 -28.81 -30.36
N ARG A 904 -5.34 -28.70 -29.53
CA ARG A 904 -5.71 -27.47 -28.83
C ARG A 904 -5.64 -27.70 -27.34
N PHE A 905 -4.72 -27.00 -26.68
CA PHE A 905 -4.48 -27.14 -25.26
C PHE A 905 -5.13 -26.00 -24.48
N LEU A 906 -5.69 -26.33 -23.33
CA LEU A 906 -6.09 -25.38 -22.28
C LEU A 906 -5.09 -25.51 -21.13
N ALA A 907 -4.45 -24.40 -20.79
CA ALA A 907 -3.49 -24.32 -19.70
C ALA A 907 -3.99 -23.37 -18.62
N TYR A 908 -3.71 -23.73 -17.37
CA TYR A 908 -3.88 -22.86 -16.21
C TYR A 908 -2.67 -22.97 -15.31
N SER A 909 -2.22 -21.85 -14.73
CA SER A 909 -1.11 -21.84 -13.77
C SER A 909 0.18 -22.42 -14.37
N SER A 910 0.67 -23.55 -13.87
CA SER A 910 1.85 -24.27 -14.36
C SER A 910 1.63 -25.05 -15.66
N GLY A 911 0.40 -25.14 -16.20
CA GLY A 911 0.15 -25.79 -17.48
C GLY A 911 1.00 -25.23 -18.63
N ILE A 912 1.29 -23.92 -18.61
CA ILE A 912 2.19 -23.28 -19.60
C ILE A 912 3.66 -23.74 -19.46
N ALA A 913 4.10 -24.05 -18.24
CA ALA A 913 5.43 -24.64 -18.02
C ALA A 913 5.49 -26.05 -18.59
N THR A 914 4.41 -26.82 -18.45
CA THR A 914 4.30 -28.18 -18.99
C THR A 914 4.39 -28.16 -20.52
N VAL A 915 3.65 -27.28 -21.22
CA VAL A 915 3.74 -27.16 -22.69
C VAL A 915 5.16 -26.84 -23.14
N GLN A 916 5.83 -25.89 -22.48
CA GLN A 916 7.18 -25.51 -22.90
C GLN A 916 8.20 -26.64 -22.71
N GLN A 917 8.05 -27.46 -21.68
CA GLN A 917 8.86 -28.67 -21.50
C GLN A 917 8.55 -29.74 -22.54
N MET A 918 7.27 -29.91 -22.92
CA MET A 918 6.89 -30.78 -24.03
C MET A 918 7.47 -30.26 -25.36
N ASP A 919 7.49 -28.94 -25.58
CA ASP A 919 8.12 -28.33 -26.75
C ASP A 919 9.65 -28.56 -26.76
N ASN A 920 10.32 -28.54 -25.60
CA ASN A 920 11.74 -28.87 -25.49
C ASN A 920 12.01 -30.32 -25.92
N ALA A 921 11.27 -31.28 -25.34
CA ALA A 921 11.40 -32.68 -25.72
C ALA A 921 11.07 -32.92 -27.21
N MET A 922 10.06 -32.19 -27.73
CA MET A 922 9.71 -32.23 -29.15
C MET A 922 10.83 -31.73 -30.05
N ARG A 923 11.51 -30.65 -29.67
CA ARG A 923 12.69 -30.14 -30.38
C ARG A 923 13.79 -31.19 -30.43
N ASP A 924 14.15 -31.76 -29.28
CA ASP A 924 15.24 -32.73 -29.18
C ASP A 924 14.98 -33.94 -30.09
N ASP A 925 13.76 -34.47 -30.07
CA ASP A 925 13.37 -35.60 -30.93
C ASP A 925 13.26 -35.21 -32.41
N MET A 926 12.81 -34.00 -32.73
CA MET A 926 12.78 -33.53 -34.11
C MET A 926 14.20 -33.36 -34.70
N GLU A 927 15.14 -32.84 -33.91
CA GLU A 927 16.54 -32.73 -34.31
C GLU A 927 17.17 -34.12 -34.50
N ALA A 928 16.96 -35.02 -33.54
CA ALA A 928 17.49 -36.39 -33.61
C ALA A 928 16.92 -37.16 -34.82
N LEU A 929 15.63 -36.99 -35.13
CA LEU A 929 14.96 -37.61 -36.27
C LEU A 929 15.26 -36.92 -37.62
N GLY A 930 16.01 -35.82 -37.62
CA GLY A 930 16.46 -35.14 -38.84
C GLY A 930 15.41 -34.23 -39.50
N TYR A 931 14.54 -33.58 -38.72
CA TYR A 931 13.62 -32.56 -39.24
C TYR A 931 14.31 -31.22 -39.50
N SER A 932 14.03 -30.65 -40.68
CA SER A 932 14.48 -29.30 -41.03
C SER A 932 13.77 -28.24 -40.20
N HIS A 933 14.38 -27.06 -40.04
CA HIS A 933 13.78 -25.94 -39.28
C HIS A 933 12.38 -25.55 -39.80
N ALA A 934 12.15 -25.64 -41.12
CA ALA A 934 10.84 -25.36 -41.71
C ALA A 934 9.78 -26.40 -41.29
N GLU A 935 10.13 -27.68 -41.30
CA GLU A 935 9.26 -28.76 -40.85
C GLU A 935 8.97 -28.66 -39.34
N GLN A 936 9.99 -28.36 -38.52
CA GLN A 936 9.82 -28.14 -37.08
C GLN A 936 8.84 -27.01 -36.80
N SER A 937 8.97 -25.88 -37.51
CA SER A 937 8.03 -24.77 -37.40
C SER A 937 6.61 -25.19 -37.80
N GLN A 938 6.44 -25.94 -38.89
CA GLN A 938 5.13 -26.43 -39.28
C GLN A 938 4.50 -27.36 -38.24
N LEU A 939 5.29 -28.27 -37.66
CA LEU A 939 4.85 -29.21 -36.62
C LEU A 939 4.38 -28.48 -35.36
N PHE A 940 5.13 -27.48 -34.86
CA PHE A 940 4.67 -26.66 -33.74
C PHE A 940 3.39 -25.90 -34.06
N ASN A 941 3.26 -25.38 -35.28
CA ASN A 941 2.09 -24.61 -35.70
C ASN A 941 0.81 -25.46 -35.93
N ARG A 942 0.90 -26.79 -35.85
CA ARG A 942 -0.27 -27.69 -35.74
C ARG A 942 -0.93 -27.65 -34.37
N ASN A 943 -0.21 -27.12 -33.38
CA ASN A 943 -0.66 -27.05 -32.00
C ASN A 943 -0.99 -25.60 -31.62
N VAL A 944 -1.86 -25.42 -30.64
CA VAL A 944 -2.09 -24.12 -29.98
C VAL A 944 -2.39 -24.33 -28.51
N VAL A 945 -1.91 -23.43 -27.65
CA VAL A 945 -2.28 -23.41 -26.24
C VAL A 945 -2.98 -22.09 -25.89
N VAL A 946 -4.11 -22.18 -25.19
CA VAL A 946 -4.74 -21.03 -24.53
C VAL A 946 -4.47 -21.13 -23.04
N SER A 947 -3.63 -20.22 -22.54
CA SER A 947 -3.19 -20.15 -21.15
C SER A 947 -3.92 -19.04 -20.40
N PHE A 948 -4.63 -19.42 -19.35
CA PHE A 948 -5.20 -18.49 -18.37
C PHE A 948 -4.31 -18.48 -17.12
N GLY A 949 -3.84 -17.30 -16.68
CA GLY A 949 -2.93 -17.18 -15.55
C GLY A 949 -1.64 -17.95 -15.78
N SER A 950 -0.83 -17.51 -16.74
CA SER A 950 0.47 -18.10 -17.05
C SER A 950 1.43 -17.87 -15.88
N ALA A 951 1.69 -18.92 -15.11
CA ALA A 951 2.51 -18.82 -13.90
C ALA A 951 4.01 -19.11 -14.14
N ALA A 952 4.44 -19.17 -15.41
CA ALA A 952 5.82 -19.32 -15.84
C ALA A 952 6.09 -18.39 -17.04
N ASP A 953 7.33 -17.94 -17.20
CA ASP A 953 7.70 -17.12 -18.35
C ASP A 953 7.54 -17.93 -19.65
N ILE A 954 6.99 -17.27 -20.67
CA ILE A 954 6.88 -17.82 -22.01
C ILE A 954 8.14 -17.43 -22.78
N ASN A 955 9.02 -18.40 -23.02
CA ASN A 955 10.24 -18.18 -23.78
C ASN A 955 9.91 -17.92 -25.25
N LEU A 956 10.36 -16.77 -25.77
CA LEU A 956 10.13 -16.31 -27.13
C LEU A 956 11.30 -16.65 -28.08
N ASP A 957 12.48 -16.94 -27.53
CA ASP A 957 13.70 -17.15 -28.30
C ASP A 957 13.78 -18.55 -28.93
N LEU A 958 12.94 -19.47 -28.45
CA LEU A 958 12.81 -20.81 -29.00
C LEU A 958 11.59 -20.92 -29.90
N ALA A 959 11.70 -21.76 -30.94
CA ALA A 959 10.54 -22.26 -31.66
C ALA A 959 9.61 -22.97 -30.67
N GLY A 960 8.32 -23.10 -30.96
CA GLY A 960 7.42 -23.77 -30.03
C GLY A 960 5.96 -23.52 -30.37
N THR A 961 5.10 -24.14 -29.59
CA THR A 961 3.65 -24.10 -29.79
C THR A 961 3.13 -22.64 -29.72
N PRO A 962 2.41 -22.14 -30.73
CA PRO A 962 1.72 -20.86 -30.67
C PRO A 962 0.86 -20.73 -29.41
N THR A 963 0.97 -19.59 -28.73
CA THR A 963 0.40 -19.41 -27.37
C THR A 963 -0.51 -18.20 -27.30
N VAL A 964 -1.72 -18.38 -26.77
CA VAL A 964 -2.57 -17.29 -26.27
C VAL A 964 -2.34 -17.16 -24.77
N ASP A 965 -2.03 -15.96 -24.30
CA ASP A 965 -1.67 -15.70 -22.90
C ASP A 965 -2.57 -14.64 -22.28
N ILE A 966 -3.38 -15.05 -21.31
CA ILE A 966 -4.33 -14.20 -20.58
C ILE A 966 -3.98 -14.26 -19.10
N THR A 967 -3.16 -13.32 -18.64
CA THR A 967 -2.65 -13.28 -17.26
C THR A 967 -3.00 -11.95 -16.60
N ALA A 968 -3.55 -12.02 -15.38
CA ALA A 968 -4.05 -10.86 -14.67
C ALA A 968 -3.00 -10.21 -13.77
N TYR A 969 -3.08 -8.89 -13.65
CA TYR A 969 -2.23 -8.10 -12.76
C TYR A 969 -2.35 -8.52 -11.29
N ASN A 970 -3.58 -8.75 -10.83
CA ASN A 970 -3.89 -9.11 -9.45
C ASN A 970 -3.90 -10.63 -9.19
N ASP A 971 -3.31 -11.43 -10.08
CA ASP A 971 -2.96 -12.83 -9.81
C ASP A 971 -1.53 -12.89 -9.28
N ILE A 972 -1.38 -12.71 -7.97
CA ILE A 972 -0.05 -12.56 -7.34
C ILE A 972 0.81 -13.81 -7.52
N ARG A 973 0.20 -15.00 -7.62
CA ARG A 973 0.91 -16.25 -7.86
C ARG A 973 1.51 -16.32 -9.26
N CYS A 974 0.81 -15.81 -10.27
CA CYS A 974 1.35 -15.68 -11.63
C CYS A 974 2.37 -14.56 -11.74
N MET A 975 2.13 -13.43 -11.05
CA MET A 975 3.08 -12.32 -10.99
C MET A 975 4.41 -12.75 -10.36
N ALA A 976 4.39 -13.45 -9.22
CA ALA A 976 5.59 -14.02 -8.60
C ALA A 976 6.22 -15.15 -9.44
N GLY A 977 5.44 -15.81 -10.29
CA GLY A 977 5.91 -16.89 -11.16
C GLY A 977 6.59 -16.45 -12.45
N THR A 978 6.59 -15.15 -12.76
CA THR A 978 7.01 -14.63 -14.07
C THR A 978 7.83 -13.37 -13.96
N THR A 979 8.67 -13.10 -14.95
CA THR A 979 9.44 -11.85 -15.12
C THR A 979 8.88 -10.99 -16.26
N THR A 980 7.78 -11.44 -16.88
CA THR A 980 7.10 -10.78 -17.99
C THR A 980 6.59 -9.37 -17.62
N PRO A 981 7.09 -8.29 -18.26
CA PRO A 981 6.72 -6.91 -17.94
C PRO A 981 5.30 -6.54 -18.41
N ASP A 982 4.77 -7.25 -19.42
CA ASP A 982 3.44 -7.00 -19.99
C ASP A 982 2.27 -7.24 -19.02
N TYR A 983 2.52 -7.91 -17.90
CA TYR A 983 1.51 -8.15 -16.86
C TYR A 983 1.37 -6.96 -15.89
N LEU A 984 2.34 -6.03 -15.89
CA LEU A 984 2.26 -4.80 -15.08
C LEU A 984 1.23 -3.84 -15.68
N MET A 985 0.62 -3.03 -14.80
CA MET A 985 -0.38 -2.05 -15.17
C MET A 985 0.04 -0.65 -14.73
N HIS A 986 -0.19 0.35 -15.59
CA HIS A 986 -0.03 1.75 -15.22
C HIS A 986 -1.04 2.16 -14.14
N ASP A 987 -0.58 2.99 -13.20
CA ASP A 987 -1.31 3.38 -12.00
C ASP A 987 -2.72 3.91 -12.28
N THR A 988 -2.88 4.84 -13.22
CA THR A 988 -4.21 5.43 -13.52
C THR A 988 -5.23 4.40 -13.98
N ARG A 989 -4.81 3.43 -14.79
CA ARG A 989 -5.66 2.33 -15.28
C ARG A 989 -5.94 1.31 -14.18
N ARG A 990 -4.95 1.01 -13.35
CA ARG A 990 -5.08 0.13 -12.18
C ARG A 990 -6.11 0.68 -11.19
N HIS A 991 -5.98 1.93 -10.76
CA HIS A 991 -6.91 2.55 -9.81
C HIS A 991 -8.34 2.57 -10.37
N ARG A 992 -8.50 2.91 -11.65
CA ARG A 992 -9.81 2.85 -12.32
C ARG A 992 -10.40 1.44 -12.27
N GLN A 993 -9.61 0.41 -12.60
CA GLN A 993 -10.09 -0.98 -12.61
C GLN A 993 -10.37 -1.53 -11.20
N ALA A 994 -9.57 -1.14 -10.21
CA ALA A 994 -9.82 -1.45 -8.80
C ALA A 994 -11.13 -0.81 -8.32
N GLY A 995 -11.44 0.41 -8.75
CA GLY A 995 -12.72 1.07 -8.47
C GLY A 995 -13.91 0.39 -9.16
N THR A 996 -13.80 0.06 -10.44
CA THR A 996 -14.91 -0.56 -11.21
C THR A 996 -15.24 -1.97 -10.74
N THR A 997 -14.23 -2.75 -10.32
CA THR A 997 -14.47 -4.12 -9.78
C THR A 997 -15.21 -4.11 -8.45
N ARG A 998 -15.03 -3.07 -7.62
CA ARG A 998 -15.85 -2.84 -6.42
C ARG A 998 -17.32 -2.50 -6.77
N ALA A 999 -17.55 -1.86 -7.91
CA ALA A 999 -18.89 -1.51 -8.40
C ALA A 999 -19.68 -2.68 -9.05
N GLY A 1000 -19.10 -3.88 -9.12
CA GLY A 1000 -19.81 -5.11 -9.50
C GLY A 1000 -19.72 -5.51 -10.96
N ASP A 1001 -19.04 -4.75 -11.82
CA ASP A 1001 -18.80 -5.14 -13.22
C ASP A 1001 -17.71 -6.24 -13.29
N ILE A 1002 -18.00 -7.30 -14.05
CA ILE A 1002 -17.29 -8.59 -13.93
C ILE A 1002 -16.17 -8.73 -14.98
N ARG A 1003 -16.25 -7.98 -16.09
CA ARG A 1003 -15.41 -8.23 -17.27
C ARG A 1003 -14.17 -7.34 -17.33
N TYR A 1004 -13.05 -7.92 -17.76
CA TYR A 1004 -11.83 -7.15 -18.06
C TYR A 1004 -11.88 -6.55 -19.49
N SER A 1005 -12.98 -5.89 -19.85
CA SER A 1005 -13.26 -5.40 -21.22
C SER A 1005 -12.23 -4.39 -21.74
N ASP A 1006 -11.64 -3.59 -20.86
CA ASP A 1006 -10.64 -2.58 -21.23
C ASP A 1006 -9.28 -3.18 -21.64
N SER A 1007 -9.07 -4.49 -21.46
CA SER A 1007 -7.82 -5.20 -21.82
C SER A 1007 -7.63 -5.31 -23.34
N ARG A 1008 -6.36 -5.40 -23.79
CA ARG A 1008 -6.01 -5.34 -25.22
C ARG A 1008 -5.12 -6.51 -25.63
N TRP A 1009 -5.30 -6.99 -26.85
CA TRP A 1009 -4.39 -7.95 -27.47
C TRP A 1009 -3.07 -7.29 -27.87
N LYS A 1010 -1.97 -7.99 -27.65
CA LYS A 1010 -0.61 -7.66 -28.07
C LYS A 1010 -0.02 -8.89 -28.75
N LEU A 1011 0.24 -8.78 -30.05
CA LEU A 1011 0.93 -9.81 -30.81
C LEU A 1011 2.44 -9.70 -30.59
N ILE A 1012 3.07 -10.83 -30.29
CA ILE A 1012 4.51 -10.94 -30.07
C ILE A 1012 5.03 -12.08 -30.94
N CYS A 1013 6.04 -11.81 -31.76
CA CYS A 1013 6.71 -12.82 -32.59
C CYS A 1013 8.15 -12.92 -32.15
N GLY A 1014 8.56 -14.11 -31.69
CA GLY A 1014 9.92 -14.40 -31.28
C GLY A 1014 10.86 -14.61 -32.47
N PRO A 1015 12.19 -14.49 -32.28
CA PRO A 1015 13.18 -14.62 -33.36
C PRO A 1015 13.17 -16.01 -34.02
N ALA A 1016 12.87 -17.07 -33.26
CA ALA A 1016 12.73 -18.44 -33.79
C ALA A 1016 11.33 -18.76 -34.34
N GLY A 1017 10.46 -17.75 -34.51
CA GLY A 1017 9.16 -17.87 -35.16
C GLY A 1017 7.99 -18.24 -34.23
N LYS A 1018 8.21 -18.44 -32.92
CA LYS A 1018 7.12 -18.66 -31.96
C LYS A 1018 6.23 -17.42 -31.88
N THR A 1019 4.93 -17.64 -31.96
CA THR A 1019 3.92 -16.57 -31.94
C THR A 1019 3.15 -16.61 -30.61
N VAL A 1020 3.11 -15.47 -29.92
CA VAL A 1020 2.36 -15.29 -28.67
C VAL A 1020 1.35 -14.16 -28.84
N LEU A 1021 0.08 -14.44 -28.58
CA LEU A 1021 -0.99 -13.44 -28.52
C LEU A 1021 -1.35 -13.17 -27.06
N ARG A 1022 -0.84 -12.08 -26.51
CA ARG A 1022 -0.95 -11.74 -25.09
C ARG A 1022 -2.05 -10.72 -24.84
N ARG A 1023 -2.85 -10.91 -23.80
CA ARG A 1023 -3.85 -9.94 -23.34
C ARG A 1023 -3.31 -9.09 -22.21
N THR A 1024 -3.16 -7.79 -22.45
CA THR A 1024 -2.56 -6.82 -21.49
C THR A 1024 -3.63 -6.01 -20.76
N GLY A 1025 -3.36 -5.69 -19.48
CA GLY A 1025 -4.28 -4.93 -18.63
C GLY A 1025 -5.51 -5.71 -18.18
N VAL A 1026 -5.34 -7.02 -17.96
CA VAL A 1026 -6.34 -7.91 -17.36
C VAL A 1026 -6.30 -7.71 -15.84
N TYR A 1027 -7.47 -7.49 -15.24
CA TYR A 1027 -7.64 -7.36 -13.80
C TYR A 1027 -8.91 -8.11 -13.41
N LEU A 1028 -8.80 -9.00 -12.43
CA LEU A 1028 -9.90 -9.87 -12.00
C LEU A 1028 -10.69 -9.22 -10.88
N ARG A 1029 -11.98 -9.53 -10.80
CA ARG A 1029 -12.82 -9.15 -9.66
C ARG A 1029 -12.32 -9.84 -8.38
N GLY A 1030 -12.13 -9.06 -7.32
CA GLY A 1030 -11.80 -9.59 -5.99
C GLY A 1030 -12.98 -10.32 -5.33
N GLU A 1031 -12.70 -11.25 -4.41
CA GLU A 1031 -13.73 -11.87 -3.57
C GLU A 1031 -13.81 -11.19 -2.19
N PRO A 1032 -15.03 -11.01 -1.64
CA PRO A 1032 -15.20 -10.55 -0.26
C PRO A 1032 -14.66 -11.51 0.80
N PHE A 1033 -14.35 -12.77 0.45
CA PHE A 1033 -13.94 -13.80 1.40
C PHE A 1033 -12.54 -14.38 1.11
N ARG A 1034 -12.02 -14.22 -0.12
CA ARG A 1034 -10.64 -14.53 -0.52
C ARG A 1034 -9.91 -13.25 -0.92
N HIS A 1035 -9.50 -12.49 0.08
CA HIS A 1035 -8.81 -11.23 -0.16
C HIS A 1035 -7.35 -11.41 -0.64
N HIS A 1036 -6.75 -12.58 -0.47
CA HIS A 1036 -5.29 -12.78 -0.57
C HIS A 1036 -4.77 -13.28 -1.93
N ASP A 1037 -5.61 -13.76 -2.86
CA ASP A 1037 -5.13 -14.27 -4.16
C ASP A 1037 -6.20 -14.23 -5.27
N GLY A 1038 -5.87 -13.61 -6.40
CA GLY A 1038 -6.69 -13.60 -7.63
C GLY A 1038 -6.58 -14.88 -8.45
N HIS A 1039 -5.74 -15.86 -8.06
CA HIS A 1039 -5.47 -17.10 -8.77
C HIS A 1039 -6.65 -18.09 -8.77
N LEU A 1040 -7.73 -17.72 -9.47
CA LEU A 1040 -8.92 -18.53 -9.67
C LEU A 1040 -9.31 -18.53 -11.14
N ILE A 1041 -9.10 -19.66 -11.81
CA ILE A 1041 -9.52 -19.89 -13.21
C ILE A 1041 -10.96 -19.45 -13.50
N ARG A 1042 -11.88 -19.68 -12.55
CA ARG A 1042 -13.28 -19.27 -12.67
C ARG A 1042 -13.40 -17.77 -12.95
N ARG A 1043 -12.57 -16.92 -12.34
CA ARG A 1043 -12.59 -15.47 -12.52
C ARG A 1043 -12.02 -15.04 -13.87
N TYR A 1044 -10.99 -15.73 -14.35
CA TYR A 1044 -10.50 -15.53 -15.72
C TYR A 1044 -11.61 -15.81 -16.75
N LEU A 1045 -12.35 -16.91 -16.57
CA LEU A 1045 -13.38 -17.33 -17.51
C LEU A 1045 -14.68 -16.52 -17.38
N GLU A 1046 -15.14 -16.20 -16.16
CA GLU A 1046 -16.32 -15.35 -15.92
C GLU A 1046 -16.09 -13.90 -16.37
N GLY A 1047 -14.87 -13.39 -16.21
CA GLY A 1047 -14.50 -12.04 -16.62
C GLY A 1047 -14.13 -11.91 -18.09
N ALA A 1048 -14.14 -13.01 -18.86
CA ALA A 1048 -13.75 -13.01 -20.26
C ALA A 1048 -14.67 -12.09 -21.10
N PRO A 1049 -14.12 -11.09 -21.80
CA PRO A 1049 -14.89 -10.23 -22.69
C PRO A 1049 -15.11 -10.91 -24.04
N GLU A 1050 -16.03 -10.36 -24.84
CA GLU A 1050 -16.40 -10.89 -26.15
C GLU A 1050 -15.22 -11.23 -27.07
N PRO A 1051 -14.15 -10.40 -27.17
CA PRO A 1051 -13.00 -10.74 -28.01
C PRO A 1051 -12.26 -12.03 -27.62
N VAL A 1052 -12.38 -12.49 -26.37
CA VAL A 1052 -11.83 -13.79 -25.94
C VAL A 1052 -12.72 -14.94 -26.43
N ALA A 1053 -14.04 -14.77 -26.41
CA ALA A 1053 -14.96 -15.77 -26.95
C ALA A 1053 -14.77 -15.97 -28.46
N VAL A 1054 -14.70 -14.87 -29.22
CA VAL A 1054 -14.42 -14.87 -30.68
C VAL A 1054 -13.10 -15.58 -30.99
N LEU A 1055 -12.05 -15.32 -30.20
CA LEU A 1055 -10.76 -15.99 -30.34
C LEU A 1055 -10.89 -17.51 -30.17
N VAL A 1056 -11.54 -17.95 -29.10
CA VAL A 1056 -11.74 -19.39 -28.81
C VAL A 1056 -12.56 -20.06 -29.91
N GLU A 1057 -13.59 -19.39 -30.42
CA GLU A 1057 -14.39 -19.85 -31.55
C GLU A 1057 -13.56 -20.06 -32.80
N LYS A 1058 -12.75 -19.06 -33.18
CA LYS A 1058 -11.90 -19.15 -34.37
C LYS A 1058 -10.88 -20.29 -34.24
N LEU A 1059 -10.26 -20.45 -33.07
CA LEU A 1059 -9.33 -21.56 -32.81
C LEU A 1059 -10.03 -22.91 -32.92
N HIS A 1060 -11.25 -23.04 -32.39
CA HIS A 1060 -12.04 -24.27 -32.48
C HIS A 1060 -12.39 -24.62 -33.93
N CYS A 1061 -12.82 -23.63 -34.73
CA CYS A 1061 -13.24 -23.84 -36.12
C CYS A 1061 -12.08 -24.11 -37.09
N THR A 1062 -10.83 -23.85 -36.71
CA THR A 1062 -9.67 -24.04 -37.60
C THR A 1062 -9.29 -25.53 -37.62
N THR A 1063 -9.72 -26.26 -38.66
CA THR A 1063 -9.59 -27.73 -38.73
C THR A 1063 -8.73 -28.25 -39.88
N VAL A 1064 -8.67 -27.56 -41.03
CA VAL A 1064 -7.92 -28.02 -42.23
C VAL A 1064 -6.52 -27.41 -42.23
N ALA A 1065 -5.48 -28.26 -42.20
CA ALA A 1065 -4.07 -27.88 -42.22
C ALA A 1065 -3.74 -26.61 -41.40
N PRO A 1066 -4.11 -26.57 -40.11
CA PRO A 1066 -4.06 -25.36 -39.30
C PRO A 1066 -2.63 -24.81 -39.19
N ARG A 1067 -2.50 -23.50 -39.40
CA ARG A 1067 -1.32 -22.70 -39.07
C ARG A 1067 -1.72 -21.69 -38.01
N PHE A 1068 -1.72 -22.13 -36.75
CA PHE A 1068 -2.24 -21.31 -35.66
C PHE A 1068 -1.44 -20.01 -35.47
N ASP A 1069 -0.17 -19.97 -35.86
CA ASP A 1069 0.61 -18.73 -35.93
C ASP A 1069 -0.05 -17.67 -36.83
N PHE A 1070 -0.54 -18.04 -38.01
CA PHE A 1070 -1.29 -17.12 -38.88
C PHE A 1070 -2.65 -16.75 -38.28
N THR A 1071 -3.38 -17.73 -37.73
CA THR A 1071 -4.67 -17.47 -37.07
C THR A 1071 -4.52 -16.44 -35.94
N LEU A 1072 -3.49 -16.54 -35.11
CA LEU A 1072 -3.24 -15.57 -34.04
C LEU A 1072 -2.83 -14.18 -34.58
N ARG A 1073 -2.12 -14.11 -35.70
CA ARG A 1073 -1.77 -12.84 -36.35
C ARG A 1073 -3.00 -12.14 -36.92
N GLU A 1074 -3.88 -12.87 -37.60
CA GLU A 1074 -5.15 -12.34 -38.11
C GLU A 1074 -6.02 -11.78 -36.96
N LEU A 1075 -6.14 -12.54 -35.87
CA LEU A 1075 -6.92 -12.15 -34.69
C LEU A 1075 -6.34 -10.96 -33.92
N ALA A 1076 -5.06 -10.63 -34.10
CA ALA A 1076 -4.45 -9.44 -33.52
C ALA A 1076 -4.75 -8.17 -34.32
N THR A 1077 -5.04 -8.31 -35.61
CA THR A 1077 -5.31 -7.20 -36.54
C THR A 1077 -6.81 -6.85 -36.65
N ALA A 1078 -7.68 -7.75 -36.22
CA ALA A 1078 -9.13 -7.55 -36.08
C ALA A 1078 -9.46 -6.99 -34.69
#